data_AF-A0AAD9W721-F1
#
_entry.id   AF-A0AAD9W721-F1
#
_cell.length_a   1.000
_cell.length_b   1.000
_cell.length_c   1.000
_cell.angle_alpha   90.00
_cell.angle_beta   90.00
_cell.angle_gamma   90.00
#
_symmetry.space_group_name_H-M   'P 1'
#
loop_
_entity.id
_entity.type
_entity.pdbx_description
1 polymer ?
#
loop_
_entity_poly.entity_id
_entity_poly.type
_entity_poly.pdbx_seq_one_letter_code
_entity_poly.pdbx_strand_id
1 'polypeptide(L)'
;MFGSALVLLLLVVAPVVYRLRFHPLSHIPGPPIAAVSSLFLYALCYLGIEGSVLRRYHEQYKTKVLRVGPNAVSVADSDAVRDIYVAGGGFPKDGRYRNFNLGPIVTIFSSIDTVYRDARAKAVAPIFSPVRLRRESTPKGSIGRHVADFVSQLCAFRDEGVKTDILDLCAKLSIDVVSEYVLGQPFGGLTEHAHLGLAERQTADAKLSANEFIHAIVGFARFSLLPNRLFKLAYSTSQKIHHNDKVDKSLARIQEFMGQVMASTKAGKTIDHYQDRLLAAGVSFPETAGQSEAILFAGGDSTAVMLATTLFHLTRNKEAHARLLHEIRATVPTTDNKQPDLPFLRACVKEGLRLGMANPTRLTRVVPPGANLAVDGVAIPAGTVVGCAAYILHHDPSVFPDPFAFRPERWMDHASSADLRRPDMDRTMIPFGAGLRAPAATKRAACTQETAISSFDYVIVGGGTAGLVLASRLTENENTTVAVIEAGTFPEDVAGNWSQIPGYASKFNSGHLEMSWGFEVTPQPHLMNRTIEYNRAKALGGCSNVNYMSYGQTSKGAHQRWADEVDDQSYTYENILQYYHKAMNFSEPIEGARSANATGLYNKEDVTSDGTLRVTFGAYVQAWSTWAAKGLEAIGIPQVAALVNGNGLGWAWALVTVTSSESARSTSETAYLRPALGRQNLVVFDYTFAERIVFNTDKIATGVEVTSTADNCSSTISANKEVILSAGVFQSPHLLQVSGVGPKALLEQYSIDVVADRPGVGQNMHDQLTAFASYQVNVITHTRLDQDPEYLAAAVEDYNTNRTGVLAGTGGDLIGMEKIPEEMRTAFSNDTKTYLADLPEDWPEIAYNVYPAGVTTPAKGANYAILQATLLAPRSRGSVNIQSADMSVAPIIDPNWLSEQTDVEVLTAGVKRVRQALNSTAMAPVLIGDEILPGVDVQTDDDIAAYLAKVGNPIYHAFASNKMGRTSDPDAVVDSRGRVIGVSNLRVIDSSSFPFLPPGPSPQTQVYLLAEKLADDIRNTVY
;
A
#
# COMPACT_ATOMS: atom_id res chain seq x y z
N MET A 1 50.20 50.17 5.25
CA MET A 1 50.47 48.71 5.12
C MET A 1 50.06 47.90 6.36
N PHE A 2 50.29 48.36 7.60
CA PHE A 2 49.94 47.60 8.81
C PHE A 2 48.43 47.34 9.02
N GLY A 3 47.55 48.30 8.72
CA GLY A 3 46.09 48.11 8.85
C GLY A 3 45.51 47.05 7.90
N SER A 4 46.00 47.00 6.66
CA SER A 4 45.56 46.03 5.65
C SER A 4 46.01 44.59 5.97
N ALA A 5 47.22 44.44 6.52
CA ALA A 5 47.73 43.13 6.96
C ALA A 5 46.96 42.59 8.17
N LEU A 6 46.58 43.45 9.12
CA LEU A 6 45.78 43.07 10.29
C LEU A 6 44.35 42.65 9.89
N VAL A 7 43.72 43.37 8.95
CA VAL A 7 42.40 43.01 8.42
C VAL A 7 42.45 41.66 7.69
N LEU A 8 43.47 41.42 6.86
CA LEU A 8 43.66 40.12 6.21
C LEU A 8 43.89 38.99 7.22
N LEU A 9 44.68 39.23 8.26
CA LEU A 9 44.89 38.26 9.34
C LEU A 9 43.59 37.96 10.09
N LEU A 10 42.79 38.97 10.43
CA LEU A 10 41.50 38.80 11.10
C LEU A 10 40.48 38.07 10.20
N LEU A 11 40.47 38.34 8.89
CA LEU A 11 39.61 37.63 7.92
C LEU A 11 39.94 36.14 7.81
N VAL A 12 41.17 35.72 8.11
CA VAL A 12 41.58 34.30 8.13
C VAL A 12 41.40 33.68 9.52
N VAL A 13 41.79 34.38 10.58
CA VAL A 13 41.81 33.85 11.95
C VAL A 13 40.42 33.83 12.59
N ALA A 14 39.59 34.86 12.37
CA ALA A 14 38.27 34.93 13.01
C ALA A 14 37.33 33.77 12.59
N PRO A 15 37.23 33.37 11.31
CA PRO A 15 36.44 32.20 10.92
C PRO A 15 36.99 30.88 11.49
N VAL A 16 38.32 30.76 11.65
CA VAL A 16 38.97 29.58 12.26
C VAL A 16 38.58 29.49 13.73
N VAL A 17 38.73 30.57 14.49
CA VAL A 17 38.36 30.63 15.92
C VAL A 17 36.87 30.36 16.09
N TYR A 18 36.01 30.99 15.27
CA TYR A 18 34.58 30.74 15.27
C TYR A 18 34.26 29.26 15.03
N ARG A 19 34.81 28.65 13.98
CA ARG A 19 34.54 27.25 13.64
C ARG A 19 34.97 26.25 14.70
N LEU A 20 36.06 26.55 15.41
CA LEU A 20 36.61 25.69 16.45
C LEU A 20 35.92 25.86 17.81
N ARG A 21 35.42 27.07 18.15
CA ARG A 21 34.95 27.37 19.51
C ARG A 21 33.48 27.75 19.63
N PHE A 22 32.89 28.35 18.60
CA PHE A 22 31.57 29.00 18.69
C PHE A 22 30.56 28.45 17.69
N HIS A 23 31.01 27.77 16.63
CA HIS A 23 30.12 27.14 15.66
C HIS A 23 29.22 26.10 16.35
N PRO A 24 27.96 25.93 15.94
CA PRO A 24 27.04 24.96 16.55
C PRO A 24 27.61 23.54 16.62
N LEU A 25 28.41 23.13 15.62
CA LEU A 25 29.10 21.83 15.58
C LEU A 25 30.45 21.79 16.33
N SER A 26 30.81 22.80 17.12
CA SER A 26 32.10 22.84 17.85
C SER A 26 32.25 21.75 18.91
N HIS A 27 31.12 21.25 19.42
CA HIS A 27 31.06 20.14 20.38
C HIS A 27 31.21 18.75 19.71
N ILE A 28 31.07 18.66 18.38
CA ILE A 28 31.14 17.38 17.67
C ILE A 28 32.61 17.00 17.42
N PRO A 29 33.04 15.79 17.83
CA PRO A 29 34.42 15.34 17.68
C PRO A 29 34.80 15.17 16.20
N GLY A 30 36.08 15.41 15.88
CA GLY A 30 36.64 15.18 14.55
C GLY A 30 38.00 15.86 14.34
N PRO A 31 38.67 15.62 13.21
CA PRO A 31 39.94 16.25 12.89
C PRO A 31 39.84 17.78 12.93
N PRO A 32 40.74 18.51 13.61
CA PRO A 32 40.67 19.98 13.67
C PRO A 32 40.65 20.66 12.30
N ILE A 33 41.35 20.08 11.32
CA ILE A 33 41.35 20.56 9.93
C ILE A 33 39.97 20.47 9.26
N ALA A 34 39.16 19.47 9.62
CA ALA A 34 37.81 19.30 9.11
C ALA A 34 36.86 20.37 9.65
N ALA A 35 37.03 20.77 10.92
CA ALA A 35 36.28 21.90 11.49
C ALA A 35 36.62 23.23 10.78
N VAL A 36 37.88 23.40 10.36
CA VAL A 36 38.36 24.63 9.72
C VAL A 36 37.98 24.72 8.24
N SER A 37 38.07 23.63 7.47
CA SER A 37 37.89 23.68 6.01
C SER A 37 37.32 22.38 5.42
N SER A 38 36.42 22.53 4.45
CA SER A 38 35.91 21.40 3.64
C SER A 38 36.95 20.82 2.67
N LEU A 39 38.10 21.50 2.48
CA LEU A 39 39.19 21.00 1.61
C LEU A 39 39.70 19.62 2.05
N PHE A 40 39.69 19.36 3.36
CA PHE A 40 40.00 18.04 3.91
C PHE A 40 39.15 16.95 3.25
N LEU A 41 37.83 17.13 3.26
CA LEU A 41 36.89 16.18 2.69
C LEU A 41 37.00 16.09 1.16
N TYR A 42 37.23 17.22 0.50
CA TYR A 42 37.40 17.26 -0.96
C TYR A 42 38.66 16.50 -1.41
N ALA A 43 39.75 16.61 -0.67
CA ALA A 43 40.97 15.85 -0.93
C ALA A 43 40.73 14.33 -0.78
N LEU A 44 40.00 13.92 0.26
CA LEU A 44 39.67 12.49 0.45
C LEU A 44 38.78 11.93 -0.66
N CYS A 45 37.79 12.71 -1.11
CA CYS A 45 36.94 12.33 -2.23
C CYS A 45 37.72 12.24 -3.54
N TYR A 46 38.61 13.21 -3.81
CA TYR A 46 39.47 13.19 -4.99
C TYR A 46 40.40 11.96 -5.03
N LEU A 47 40.96 11.60 -3.88
CA LEU A 47 41.82 10.43 -3.72
C LEU A 47 41.05 9.10 -3.71
N GLY A 48 39.71 9.13 -3.63
CA GLY A 48 38.88 7.92 -3.59
C GLY A 48 38.97 7.14 -2.27
N ILE A 49 39.39 7.77 -1.17
CA ILE A 49 39.64 7.12 0.13
C ILE A 49 38.72 7.63 1.25
N GLU A 50 37.64 8.34 0.92
CA GLU A 50 36.72 8.93 1.91
C GLU A 50 36.21 7.87 2.92
N GLY A 51 35.64 6.76 2.45
CA GLY A 51 35.03 5.76 3.33
C GLY A 51 35.99 5.16 4.36
N SER A 52 37.20 4.77 3.93
CA SER A 52 38.20 4.16 4.81
C SER A 52 38.78 5.14 5.82
N VAL A 53 39.04 6.39 5.41
CA VAL A 53 39.56 7.43 6.30
C VAL A 53 38.50 7.86 7.32
N LEU A 54 37.24 8.04 6.90
CA LEU A 54 36.17 8.41 7.82
C LEU A 54 35.89 7.31 8.85
N ARG A 55 35.87 6.03 8.43
CA ARG A 55 35.76 4.90 9.37
C ARG A 55 36.84 4.93 10.43
N ARG A 56 38.12 5.07 10.02
CA ARG A 56 39.26 5.17 10.94
C ARG A 56 39.07 6.31 11.94
N TYR A 57 38.52 7.45 11.51
CA TYR A 57 38.24 8.56 12.41
C TYR A 57 37.06 8.30 13.34
N HIS A 58 35.98 7.65 12.90
CA HIS A 58 34.91 7.21 13.79
C HIS A 58 35.45 6.28 14.90
N GLU A 59 36.34 5.35 14.55
CA GLU A 59 37.02 4.45 15.49
C GLU A 59 37.97 5.23 16.43
N GLN A 60 38.81 6.12 15.88
CA GLN A 60 39.78 6.90 16.64
C GLN A 60 39.12 7.84 17.65
N TYR A 61 38.04 8.52 17.25
CA TYR A 61 37.31 9.46 18.11
C TYR A 61 36.20 8.77 18.92
N LYS A 62 35.97 7.47 18.72
CA LYS A 62 34.93 6.66 19.40
C LYS A 62 33.56 7.36 19.37
N THR A 63 33.13 7.75 18.17
CA THR A 63 31.91 8.55 17.99
C THR A 63 31.07 7.99 16.84
N LYS A 64 29.74 8.01 17.00
CA LYS A 64 28.82 7.77 15.89
C LYS A 64 28.57 9.02 15.04
N VAL A 65 28.88 10.21 15.56
CA VAL A 65 28.75 11.50 14.84
C VAL A 65 30.12 12.16 14.74
N LEU A 66 30.69 12.19 13.53
CA LEU A 66 32.03 12.71 13.27
C LEU A 66 31.94 14.00 12.45
N ARG A 67 32.61 15.06 12.90
CA ARG A 67 32.71 16.31 12.13
C ARG A 67 33.69 16.14 10.98
N VAL A 68 33.20 16.29 9.75
CA VAL A 68 33.97 16.10 8.49
C VAL A 68 34.06 17.36 7.63
N GLY A 69 33.40 18.43 8.05
CA GLY A 69 33.53 19.76 7.46
C GLY A 69 33.09 20.85 8.44
N PRO A 70 33.25 22.14 8.08
CA PRO A 70 32.81 23.25 8.92
C PRO A 70 31.34 23.14 9.31
N ASN A 71 30.48 22.74 8.35
CA ASN A 71 29.05 22.52 8.50
C ASN A 71 28.60 21.12 7.99
N ALA A 72 29.43 20.09 8.20
CA ALA A 72 29.14 18.74 7.73
C ALA A 72 29.59 17.67 8.72
N VAL A 73 28.76 16.63 8.85
CA VAL A 73 29.04 15.46 9.69
C VAL A 73 28.90 14.15 8.92
N SER A 74 29.65 13.14 9.35
CA SER A 74 29.51 11.75 8.98
C SER A 74 28.79 11.03 10.11
N VAL A 75 27.82 10.18 9.77
CA VAL A 75 27.03 9.41 10.73
C VAL A 75 27.32 7.93 10.53
N ALA A 76 27.68 7.25 11.62
CA ALA A 76 27.98 5.83 11.69
C ALA A 76 26.96 5.15 12.64
N ASP A 77 25.67 5.37 12.38
CA ASP A 77 24.58 4.79 13.17
C ASP A 77 23.47 4.30 12.25
N SER A 78 23.09 3.03 12.42
CA SER A 78 22.03 2.38 11.67
C SER A 78 20.64 2.92 12.04
N ASP A 79 20.45 3.41 13.28
CA ASP A 79 19.20 4.05 13.71
C ASP A 79 18.92 5.32 12.90
N ALA A 80 19.96 6.11 12.65
CA ALA A 80 19.87 7.39 11.95
C ALA A 80 19.61 7.24 10.43
N VAL A 81 19.81 6.05 9.86
CA VAL A 81 19.53 5.79 8.44
C VAL A 81 18.05 6.06 8.13
N ARG A 82 17.15 5.63 9.02
CA ARG A 82 15.71 5.85 8.86
C ARG A 82 15.39 7.35 8.89
N ASP A 83 15.88 8.06 9.90
CA ASP A 83 15.55 9.47 10.10
C ASP A 83 16.08 10.35 8.97
N ILE A 84 17.29 10.08 8.48
CA ILE A 84 17.93 10.89 7.44
C ILE A 84 17.36 10.58 6.04
N TYR A 85 17.05 9.32 5.74
CA TYR A 85 16.76 8.88 4.36
C TYR A 85 15.33 8.41 4.11
N VAL A 86 14.56 8.07 5.16
CA VAL A 86 13.28 7.35 5.03
C VAL A 86 12.12 8.13 5.63
N ALA A 87 12.23 8.54 6.89
CA ALA A 87 11.19 9.26 7.62
C ALA A 87 10.81 10.57 6.89
N GLY A 88 9.51 10.84 6.75
CA GLY A 88 9.00 12.03 6.07
C GLY A 88 9.46 12.18 4.60
N GLY A 89 9.83 11.09 3.91
CA GLY A 89 10.36 11.13 2.54
C GLY A 89 11.88 11.34 2.44
N GLY A 90 12.56 11.39 3.59
CA GLY A 90 13.99 11.65 3.73
C GLY A 90 14.32 13.14 3.64
N PHE A 91 15.43 13.52 4.27
CA PHE A 91 15.87 14.91 4.29
C PHE A 91 16.21 15.44 2.88
N PRO A 92 16.12 16.76 2.65
CA PRO A 92 16.48 17.38 1.37
C PRO A 92 17.91 17.02 0.94
N LYS A 93 18.10 16.77 -0.36
CA LYS A 93 19.44 16.57 -0.92
C LYS A 93 20.24 17.86 -0.83
N ASP A 94 21.54 17.75 -0.61
CA ASP A 94 22.39 18.94 -0.59
C ASP A 94 22.58 19.55 -2.00
N GLY A 95 22.91 20.84 -2.06
CA GLY A 95 22.99 21.59 -3.32
C GLY A 95 24.03 21.09 -4.34
N ARG A 96 25.00 20.27 -3.93
CA ARG A 96 26.02 19.67 -4.81
C ARG A 96 25.46 18.52 -5.65
N TYR A 97 24.27 18.02 -5.34
CA TYR A 97 23.61 17.08 -6.23
C TYR A 97 23.40 17.64 -7.65
N ARG A 98 23.39 18.99 -7.80
CA ARG A 98 23.42 19.68 -9.10
C ARG A 98 24.67 19.39 -9.94
N ASN A 99 25.76 18.91 -9.34
CA ASN A 99 26.94 18.47 -10.09
C ASN A 99 26.60 17.24 -10.97
N PHE A 100 25.65 16.40 -10.54
CA PHE A 100 25.22 15.20 -11.27
C PHE A 100 24.13 15.47 -12.32
N ASN A 101 23.89 16.72 -12.69
CA ASN A 101 23.01 17.05 -13.81
C ASN A 101 23.66 16.65 -15.14
N LEU A 102 22.85 16.13 -16.08
CA LEU A 102 23.32 15.80 -17.43
C LEU A 102 23.14 17.03 -18.32
N GLY A 103 24.16 17.90 -18.35
CA GLY A 103 24.10 19.17 -19.05
C GLY A 103 22.99 20.09 -18.48
N PRO A 104 22.03 20.55 -19.29
CA PRO A 104 20.89 21.33 -18.79
C PRO A 104 19.82 20.46 -18.09
N ILE A 105 19.88 19.14 -18.21
CA ILE A 105 18.83 18.24 -17.73
C ILE A 105 19.04 17.90 -16.25
N VAL A 106 17.99 18.11 -15.45
CA VAL A 106 17.93 17.70 -14.05
C VAL A 106 17.34 16.29 -13.99
N THR A 107 18.07 15.32 -13.47
CA THR A 107 17.61 13.93 -13.40
C THR A 107 16.86 13.65 -12.09
N ILE A 108 16.12 12.55 -12.02
CA ILE A 108 15.52 12.06 -10.75
C ILE A 108 16.61 11.87 -9.68
N PHE A 109 17.83 11.48 -10.10
CA PHE A 109 18.99 11.27 -9.24
C PHE A 109 19.61 12.57 -8.73
N SER A 110 19.68 13.60 -9.58
CA SER A 110 20.34 14.88 -9.25
C SER A 110 19.40 15.96 -8.71
N SER A 111 18.08 15.80 -8.88
CA SER A 111 17.12 16.80 -8.40
C SER A 111 17.19 16.99 -6.89
N ILE A 112 17.28 18.25 -6.50
CA ILE A 112 17.13 18.72 -5.10
C ILE A 112 15.74 19.28 -4.83
N ASP A 113 14.93 19.46 -5.88
CA ASP A 113 13.52 19.83 -5.80
C ASP A 113 12.70 18.55 -5.68
N THR A 114 12.02 18.39 -4.55
CA THR A 114 11.24 17.21 -4.20
C THR A 114 9.99 17.09 -5.05
N VAL A 115 9.27 18.19 -5.29
CA VAL A 115 8.04 18.22 -6.10
C VAL A 115 8.35 17.84 -7.54
N TYR A 116 9.38 18.47 -8.12
CA TYR A 116 9.84 18.13 -9.47
C TYR A 116 10.23 16.65 -9.57
N ARG A 117 11.01 16.15 -8.59
CA ARG A 117 11.46 14.75 -8.56
C ARG A 117 10.29 13.77 -8.46
N ASP A 118 9.33 14.04 -7.60
CA ASP A 118 8.29 13.08 -7.23
C ASP A 118 7.31 12.80 -8.36
N ALA A 119 6.98 13.80 -9.17
CA ALA A 119 6.19 13.60 -10.38
C ALA A 119 6.86 12.58 -11.33
N ARG A 120 8.16 12.75 -11.62
CA ARG A 120 8.90 11.84 -12.51
C ARG A 120 9.07 10.45 -11.89
N ALA A 121 9.39 10.39 -10.61
CA ALA A 121 9.61 9.13 -9.91
C ALA A 121 8.33 8.30 -9.82
N LYS A 122 7.17 8.92 -9.54
CA LYS A 122 5.88 8.24 -9.51
C LYS A 122 5.53 7.64 -10.88
N ALA A 123 5.82 8.36 -11.97
CA ALA A 123 5.56 7.90 -13.33
C ALA A 123 6.25 6.57 -13.65
N VAL A 124 7.52 6.42 -13.24
CA VAL A 124 8.37 5.27 -13.61
C VAL A 124 8.42 4.16 -12.55
N ALA A 125 7.89 4.40 -11.34
CA ALA A 125 7.92 3.44 -10.23
C ALA A 125 7.39 2.04 -10.58
N PRO A 126 6.29 1.87 -11.37
CA PRO A 126 5.77 0.55 -11.69
C PRO A 126 6.72 -0.37 -12.47
N ILE A 127 7.70 0.20 -13.21
CA ILE A 127 8.73 -0.58 -13.92
C ILE A 127 9.61 -1.35 -12.93
N PHE A 128 9.78 -0.83 -11.71
CA PHE A 128 10.64 -1.43 -10.70
C PHE A 128 9.86 -2.29 -9.70
N SER A 129 8.61 -2.63 -10.01
CA SER A 129 7.80 -3.54 -9.19
C SER A 129 8.43 -4.94 -9.14
N PRO A 130 8.45 -5.60 -7.96
CA PRO A 130 8.95 -6.98 -7.84
C PRO A 130 8.26 -7.94 -8.82
N VAL A 131 6.97 -7.73 -9.04
CA VAL A 131 6.10 -8.41 -10.01
C VAL A 131 6.76 -8.49 -11.38
N ARG A 132 6.92 -7.32 -12.00
CA ARG A 132 7.42 -7.23 -13.36
C ARG A 132 8.84 -7.78 -13.48
N LEU A 133 9.70 -7.56 -12.48
CA LEU A 133 11.05 -8.09 -12.45
C LEU A 133 11.07 -9.63 -12.44
N ARG A 134 10.19 -10.28 -11.68
CA ARG A 134 10.13 -11.76 -11.63
C ARG A 134 9.61 -12.33 -12.94
N ARG A 135 8.54 -11.77 -13.50
CA ARG A 135 8.02 -12.16 -14.83
C ARG A 135 9.11 -12.10 -15.90
N GLU A 136 9.88 -11.01 -15.93
CA GLU A 136 10.96 -10.82 -16.90
C GLU A 136 12.21 -11.67 -16.60
N SER A 137 12.35 -12.23 -15.38
CA SER A 137 13.43 -13.16 -15.01
C SER A 137 13.18 -14.60 -15.44
N THR A 138 11.97 -14.93 -15.93
CA THR A 138 11.68 -16.28 -16.48
C THR A 138 12.48 -16.53 -17.76
N PRO A 139 12.66 -17.79 -18.20
CA PRO A 139 13.41 -18.09 -19.44
C PRO A 139 12.88 -17.40 -20.70
N LYS A 140 11.60 -17.01 -20.71
CA LYS A 140 10.97 -16.27 -21.83
C LYS A 140 11.09 -14.76 -21.68
N GLY A 141 11.30 -14.28 -20.46
CA GLY A 141 11.43 -12.86 -20.15
C GLY A 141 12.77 -12.27 -20.60
N SER A 142 12.82 -10.94 -20.74
CA SER A 142 14.02 -10.22 -21.20
C SER A 142 15.25 -10.48 -20.32
N ILE A 143 15.10 -10.45 -18.99
CA ILE A 143 16.19 -10.70 -18.05
C ILE A 143 16.67 -12.15 -18.14
N GLY A 144 15.75 -13.11 -18.15
CA GLY A 144 16.10 -14.53 -18.21
C GLY A 144 16.82 -14.92 -19.49
N ARG A 145 16.43 -14.35 -20.64
CA ARG A 145 17.13 -14.56 -21.93
C ARG A 145 18.57 -14.06 -21.88
N HIS A 146 18.80 -12.83 -21.42
CA HIS A 146 20.16 -12.28 -21.31
C HIS A 146 21.04 -13.06 -20.34
N VAL A 147 20.47 -13.54 -19.22
CA VAL A 147 21.19 -14.43 -18.30
C VAL A 147 21.55 -15.76 -18.97
N ALA A 148 20.66 -16.33 -19.77
CA ALA A 148 20.96 -17.55 -20.53
C ALA A 148 22.08 -17.34 -21.54
N ASP A 149 22.08 -16.21 -22.26
CA ASP A 149 23.13 -15.84 -23.21
C ASP A 149 24.48 -15.64 -22.51
N PHE A 150 24.48 -14.97 -21.36
CA PHE A 150 25.66 -14.81 -20.51
C PHE A 150 26.24 -16.17 -20.07
N VAL A 151 25.39 -17.09 -19.58
CA VAL A 151 25.81 -18.43 -19.16
C VAL A 151 26.33 -19.24 -20.35
N SER A 152 25.68 -19.15 -21.51
CA SER A 152 26.10 -19.80 -22.75
C SER A 152 27.50 -19.36 -23.17
N GLN A 153 27.79 -18.05 -23.13
CA GLN A 153 29.13 -17.53 -23.42
C GLN A 153 30.18 -18.01 -22.41
N LEU A 154 29.85 -18.05 -21.11
CA LEU A 154 30.76 -18.59 -20.09
C LEU A 154 31.09 -20.06 -20.34
N CYS A 155 30.11 -20.88 -20.71
CA CYS A 155 30.34 -22.27 -21.09
C CYS A 155 31.25 -22.38 -22.31
N ALA A 156 31.03 -21.58 -23.35
CA ALA A 156 31.87 -21.57 -24.54
C ALA A 156 33.33 -21.18 -24.23
N PHE A 157 33.56 -20.14 -23.43
CA PHE A 157 34.91 -19.75 -23.02
C PHE A 157 35.59 -20.82 -22.17
N ARG A 158 34.85 -21.48 -21.28
CA ARG A 158 35.36 -22.61 -20.48
C ARG A 158 35.79 -23.76 -21.38
N ASP A 159 34.97 -24.15 -22.35
CA ASP A 159 35.20 -25.31 -23.20
C ASP A 159 36.41 -25.10 -24.12
N GLU A 160 36.71 -23.85 -24.51
CA GLU A 160 37.93 -23.49 -25.25
C GLU A 160 39.13 -23.08 -24.37
N GLY A 161 38.97 -23.09 -23.04
CA GLY A 161 40.05 -22.72 -22.11
C GLY A 161 40.46 -21.23 -22.17
N VAL A 162 39.56 -20.35 -22.62
CA VAL A 162 39.81 -18.91 -22.74
C VAL A 162 39.69 -18.24 -21.38
N LYS A 163 40.67 -17.40 -21.02
CA LYS A 163 40.59 -16.56 -19.83
C LYS A 163 39.56 -15.45 -20.05
N THR A 164 38.52 -15.42 -19.22
CA THR A 164 37.41 -14.46 -19.34
C THR A 164 37.56 -13.30 -18.36
N ASP A 165 37.36 -12.08 -18.84
CA ASP A 165 37.16 -10.92 -18.00
C ASP A 165 35.70 -10.87 -17.52
N ILE A 166 35.48 -11.36 -16.30
CA ILE A 166 34.14 -11.44 -15.69
C ILE A 166 33.52 -10.06 -15.47
N LEU A 167 34.32 -9.02 -15.22
CA LEU A 167 33.79 -7.67 -15.01
C LEU A 167 33.19 -7.12 -16.30
N ASP A 168 33.92 -7.23 -17.41
CA ASP A 168 33.41 -6.82 -18.73
C ASP A 168 32.19 -7.64 -19.16
N LEU A 169 32.18 -8.95 -18.91
CA LEU A 169 31.04 -9.78 -19.25
C LEU A 169 29.80 -9.47 -18.39
N CYS A 170 29.98 -9.16 -17.10
CA CYS A 170 28.91 -8.68 -16.23
C CYS A 170 28.39 -7.30 -16.69
N ALA A 171 29.27 -6.42 -17.19
CA ALA A 171 28.87 -5.13 -17.75
C ALA A 171 28.03 -5.31 -19.02
N LYS A 172 28.43 -6.22 -19.92
CA LYS A 172 27.67 -6.60 -21.13
C LYS A 172 26.29 -7.14 -20.79
N LEU A 173 26.19 -8.07 -19.82
CA LEU A 173 24.91 -8.57 -19.32
C LEU A 173 24.05 -7.44 -18.74
N SER A 174 24.63 -6.63 -17.87
CA SER A 174 23.88 -5.63 -17.12
C SER A 174 23.33 -4.51 -18.01
N ILE A 175 24.11 -4.04 -18.98
CA ILE A 175 23.63 -3.00 -19.90
C ILE A 175 22.49 -3.52 -20.78
N ASP A 176 22.54 -4.78 -21.21
CA ASP A 176 21.48 -5.41 -22.02
C ASP A 176 20.20 -5.66 -21.22
N VAL A 177 20.35 -6.16 -19.99
CA VAL A 177 19.23 -6.31 -19.06
C VAL A 177 18.55 -4.98 -18.79
N VAL A 178 19.30 -3.94 -18.44
CA VAL A 178 18.73 -2.62 -18.12
C VAL A 178 18.09 -2.00 -19.37
N SER A 179 18.78 -2.00 -20.50
CA SER A 179 18.26 -1.40 -21.73
C SER A 179 17.00 -2.10 -22.23
N GLU A 180 16.96 -3.43 -22.31
CA GLU A 180 15.77 -4.11 -22.83
C GLU A 180 14.61 -4.07 -21.83
N TYR A 181 14.87 -4.35 -20.56
CA TYR A 181 13.81 -4.37 -19.54
C TYR A 181 13.21 -2.98 -19.31
N VAL A 182 14.06 -1.96 -19.16
CA VAL A 182 13.65 -0.61 -18.77
C VAL A 182 13.24 0.22 -19.98
N LEU A 183 13.97 0.10 -21.10
CA LEU A 183 13.80 0.96 -22.29
C LEU A 183 13.15 0.24 -23.48
N GLY A 184 12.96 -1.08 -23.40
CA GLY A 184 12.24 -1.88 -24.39
C GLY A 184 13.10 -2.38 -25.56
N GLN A 185 14.40 -2.06 -25.58
CA GLN A 185 15.33 -2.51 -26.63
C GLN A 185 16.71 -2.80 -26.02
N PRO A 186 17.37 -3.92 -26.40
CA PRO A 186 18.71 -4.22 -25.90
C PRO A 186 19.75 -3.29 -26.53
N PHE A 187 20.77 -2.92 -25.75
CA PHE A 187 21.95 -2.21 -26.23
C PHE A 187 22.78 -3.07 -27.20
N GLY A 188 22.78 -4.39 -26.97
CA GLY A 188 23.50 -5.39 -27.73
C GLY A 188 24.91 -5.69 -27.21
N GLY A 189 25.18 -5.45 -25.93
CA GLY A 189 26.50 -5.62 -25.30
C GLY A 189 27.03 -7.05 -25.35
N LEU A 190 26.18 -8.05 -25.12
CA LEU A 190 26.53 -9.47 -25.24
C LEU A 190 26.77 -9.90 -26.70
N THR A 191 26.19 -9.19 -27.66
CA THR A 191 26.23 -9.54 -29.09
C THR A 191 27.18 -8.71 -29.95
N GLU A 192 27.66 -7.55 -29.45
CA GLU A 192 28.45 -6.57 -30.18
C GLU A 192 29.67 -7.20 -30.90
N HIS A 193 30.33 -8.14 -30.21
CA HIS A 193 31.54 -8.82 -30.70
C HIS A 193 31.29 -10.27 -31.13
N ALA A 194 30.04 -10.65 -31.38
CA ALA A 194 29.69 -12.02 -31.78
C ALA A 194 30.30 -12.47 -33.12
N HIS A 195 30.76 -11.52 -33.93
CA HIS A 195 31.45 -11.77 -35.21
C HIS A 195 32.92 -12.20 -35.05
N LEU A 196 33.53 -11.99 -33.87
CA LEU A 196 34.91 -12.37 -33.56
C LEU A 196 35.00 -13.80 -33.03
N GLY A 197 36.19 -14.41 -33.12
CA GLY A 197 36.51 -15.67 -32.45
C GLY A 197 36.51 -15.55 -30.92
N LEU A 198 36.32 -16.65 -30.19
CA LEU A 198 36.13 -16.61 -28.73
C LEU A 198 37.32 -16.02 -27.96
N ALA A 199 38.56 -16.31 -28.37
CA ALA A 199 39.75 -15.68 -27.79
C ALA A 199 39.85 -14.18 -28.10
N GLU A 200 39.46 -13.77 -29.31
CA GLU A 200 39.48 -12.37 -29.75
C GLU A 200 38.47 -11.51 -28.96
N ARG A 201 37.33 -12.09 -28.57
CA ARG A 201 36.31 -11.43 -27.73
C ARG A 201 36.80 -11.05 -26.32
N GLN A 202 37.92 -11.60 -25.87
CA GLN A 202 38.51 -11.30 -24.56
C GLN A 202 39.71 -10.34 -24.63
N THR A 203 40.02 -9.82 -25.82
CA THR A 203 41.07 -8.80 -26.00
C THR A 203 40.65 -7.43 -25.46
N ALA A 204 41.62 -6.54 -25.27
CA ALA A 204 41.37 -5.18 -24.79
C ALA A 204 40.52 -4.33 -25.76
N ASP A 205 40.55 -4.65 -27.06
CA ASP A 205 39.79 -3.93 -28.09
C ASP A 205 38.35 -4.44 -28.27
N ALA A 206 38.00 -5.59 -27.66
CA ALA A 206 36.68 -6.22 -27.72
C ALA A 206 35.87 -6.08 -26.40
N LYS A 207 36.16 -5.02 -25.62
CA LYS A 207 35.39 -4.65 -24.42
C LYS A 207 34.06 -4.01 -24.81
N LEU A 208 33.12 -3.93 -23.87
CA LEU A 208 31.84 -3.25 -24.08
C LEU A 208 32.08 -1.80 -24.54
N SER A 209 31.51 -1.41 -25.67
CA SER A 209 31.73 -0.06 -26.23
C SER A 209 31.24 1.09 -25.34
N ALA A 210 30.35 0.82 -24.38
CA ALA A 210 29.87 1.79 -23.40
C ALA A 210 30.86 2.04 -22.23
N ASN A 211 31.87 1.18 -22.02
CA ASN A 211 32.72 1.24 -20.81
C ASN A 211 33.51 2.54 -20.67
N GLU A 212 34.06 3.07 -21.75
CA GLU A 212 34.93 4.27 -21.69
C GLU A 212 34.15 5.51 -21.21
N PHE A 213 32.89 5.65 -21.64
CA PHE A 213 32.01 6.69 -21.13
C PHE A 213 31.63 6.47 -19.65
N ILE A 214 31.30 5.23 -19.27
CA ILE A 214 30.99 4.86 -17.88
C ILE A 214 32.18 5.21 -16.95
N HIS A 215 33.39 4.83 -17.33
CA HIS A 215 34.62 5.14 -16.59
C HIS A 215 34.88 6.65 -16.48
N ALA A 216 34.58 7.42 -17.54
CA ALA A 216 34.70 8.88 -17.50
C ALA A 216 33.77 9.52 -16.45
N ILE A 217 32.53 9.00 -16.29
CA ILE A 217 31.60 9.45 -15.25
C ILE A 217 32.12 9.12 -13.85
N VAL A 218 32.67 7.91 -13.65
CA VAL A 218 33.31 7.54 -12.38
C VAL A 218 34.49 8.47 -12.06
N GLY A 219 35.27 8.86 -13.07
CA GLY A 219 36.34 9.86 -12.94
C GLY A 219 35.84 11.22 -12.45
N PHE A 220 34.67 11.68 -12.94
CA PHE A 220 34.02 12.90 -12.48
C PHE A 220 33.66 12.85 -10.98
N ALA A 221 33.33 11.68 -10.44
CA ALA A 221 32.85 11.54 -9.05
C ALA A 221 33.90 11.99 -8.02
N ARG A 222 35.20 11.98 -8.39
CA ARG A 222 36.32 12.54 -7.61
C ARG A 222 36.17 14.03 -7.28
N PHE A 223 35.38 14.75 -8.08
CA PHE A 223 35.12 16.18 -7.90
C PHE A 223 33.70 16.45 -7.37
N SER A 224 32.91 15.42 -7.09
CA SER A 224 31.47 15.53 -6.77
C SER A 224 31.19 16.42 -5.55
N LEU A 225 32.09 16.45 -4.57
CA LEU A 225 31.93 17.26 -3.36
C LEU A 225 32.31 18.73 -3.54
N LEU A 226 32.94 19.12 -4.66
CA LEU A 226 33.27 20.52 -4.93
C LEU A 226 32.02 21.39 -5.05
N PRO A 227 32.08 22.66 -4.60
CA PRO A 227 31.05 23.64 -4.92
C PRO A 227 30.82 23.73 -6.43
N ASN A 228 29.56 23.87 -6.88
CA ASN A 228 29.19 23.74 -8.30
C ASN A 228 30.02 24.60 -9.27
N ARG A 229 30.42 25.82 -8.86
CA ARG A 229 31.29 26.69 -9.69
C ARG A 229 32.69 26.10 -9.90
N LEU A 230 33.30 25.59 -8.83
CA LEU A 230 34.62 24.95 -8.89
C LEU A 230 34.55 23.61 -9.60
N PHE A 231 33.48 22.86 -9.38
CA PHE A 231 33.20 21.63 -10.10
C PHE A 231 33.15 21.87 -11.62
N LYS A 232 32.35 22.84 -12.09
CA LYS A 232 32.25 23.19 -13.51
C LYS A 232 33.60 23.62 -14.10
N LEU A 233 34.38 24.42 -13.37
CA LEU A 233 35.72 24.81 -13.78
C LEU A 233 36.63 23.59 -13.92
N ALA A 234 36.75 22.77 -12.87
CA ALA A 234 37.57 21.57 -12.85
C ALA A 234 37.17 20.59 -13.96
N TYR A 235 35.88 20.36 -14.15
CA TYR A 235 35.35 19.52 -15.21
C TYR A 235 35.69 20.06 -16.61
N SER A 236 35.44 21.35 -16.86
CA SER A 236 35.75 21.97 -18.16
C SER A 236 37.24 21.96 -18.49
N THR A 237 38.10 22.16 -17.48
CA THR A 237 39.55 22.10 -17.63
C THR A 237 40.01 20.66 -17.85
N SER A 238 39.45 19.71 -17.08
CA SER A 238 39.75 18.29 -17.22
C SER A 238 39.40 17.77 -18.61
N GLN A 239 38.23 18.14 -19.15
CA GLN A 239 37.84 17.73 -20.50
C GLN A 239 38.77 18.29 -21.59
N LYS A 240 39.30 19.50 -21.42
CA LYS A 240 40.27 20.10 -22.37
C LYS A 240 41.64 19.44 -22.31
N ILE A 241 42.05 18.95 -21.15
CA ILE A 241 43.37 18.34 -20.93
C ILE A 241 43.38 16.84 -21.26
N HIS A 242 42.27 16.15 -21.02
CA HIS A 242 42.16 14.70 -21.12
C HIS A 242 41.21 14.23 -22.23
N HIS A 243 41.19 14.94 -23.37
CA HIS A 243 40.40 14.51 -24.53
C HIS A 243 40.83 13.10 -24.97
N ASN A 244 39.85 12.20 -25.14
CA ASN A 244 40.09 10.79 -25.42
C ASN A 244 39.09 10.31 -26.48
N ASP A 245 39.59 10.05 -27.69
CA ASP A 245 38.81 9.56 -28.84
C ASP A 245 37.97 8.31 -28.51
N LYS A 246 38.41 7.48 -27.56
CA LYS A 246 37.65 6.29 -27.13
C LYS A 246 36.39 6.67 -26.34
N VAL A 247 36.46 7.72 -25.50
CA VAL A 247 35.31 8.24 -24.76
C VAL A 247 34.30 8.87 -25.71
N ASP A 248 34.76 9.60 -26.72
CA ASP A 248 33.88 10.21 -27.72
C ASP A 248 33.16 9.16 -28.57
N LYS A 249 33.86 8.10 -29.00
CA LYS A 249 33.24 6.96 -29.69
C LYS A 249 32.21 6.25 -28.81
N SER A 250 32.52 6.05 -27.53
CA SER A 250 31.62 5.45 -26.55
C SER A 250 30.36 6.28 -26.34
N LEU A 251 30.50 7.60 -26.18
CA LEU A 251 29.39 8.54 -26.07
C LEU A 251 28.54 8.56 -27.34
N ALA A 252 29.16 8.60 -28.53
CA ALA A 252 28.44 8.56 -29.79
C ALA A 252 27.60 7.29 -29.93
N ARG A 253 28.13 6.13 -29.49
CA ARG A 253 27.39 4.86 -29.49
C ARG A 253 26.18 4.88 -28.56
N ILE A 254 26.33 5.44 -27.35
CA ILE A 254 25.21 5.59 -26.41
C ILE A 254 24.15 6.55 -26.95
N GLN A 255 24.56 7.65 -27.56
CA GLN A 255 23.65 8.63 -28.17
C GLN A 255 22.90 8.05 -29.37
N GLU A 256 23.57 7.24 -30.21
CA GLU A 256 22.92 6.51 -31.29
C GLU A 256 21.84 5.57 -30.75
N PHE A 257 22.16 4.77 -29.73
CA PHE A 257 21.21 3.89 -29.09
C PHE A 257 20.04 4.64 -28.44
N MET A 258 20.30 5.75 -27.73
CA MET A 258 19.23 6.61 -27.18
C MET A 258 18.36 7.23 -28.29
N GLY A 259 18.95 7.57 -29.43
CA GLY A 259 18.19 8.02 -30.60
C GLY A 259 17.21 6.95 -31.09
N GLN A 260 17.62 5.67 -31.10
CA GLN A 260 16.76 4.55 -31.48
C GLN A 260 15.64 4.32 -30.47
N VAL A 261 15.95 4.32 -29.17
CA VAL A 261 14.96 4.20 -28.08
C VAL A 261 13.93 5.32 -28.16
N MET A 262 14.38 6.56 -28.36
CA MET A 262 13.46 7.70 -28.44
C MET A 262 12.67 7.74 -29.74
N ALA A 263 13.20 7.23 -30.85
CA ALA A 263 12.49 7.14 -32.13
C ALA A 263 11.41 6.05 -32.15
N SER A 264 11.61 4.96 -31.40
CA SER A 264 10.62 3.89 -31.26
C SER A 264 9.45 4.26 -30.32
N THR A 265 9.63 5.32 -29.54
CA THR A 265 8.66 5.86 -28.59
C THR A 265 7.54 6.62 -29.32
N LYS A 266 6.39 5.98 -29.56
CA LYS A 266 5.19 6.64 -30.11
C LYS A 266 4.19 6.92 -29.00
N ALA A 267 3.91 8.19 -28.75
CA ALA A 267 2.87 8.61 -27.82
C ALA A 267 1.52 7.97 -28.20
N GLY A 268 1.01 7.04 -27.35
CA GLY A 268 -0.43 6.82 -27.25
C GLY A 268 -1.00 5.40 -27.34
N LYS A 269 -0.26 4.30 -27.16
CA LYS A 269 -0.93 2.97 -27.00
C LYS A 269 -0.39 2.02 -25.93
N THR A 270 0.91 2.05 -25.61
CA THR A 270 1.52 1.17 -24.59
C THR A 270 2.35 2.00 -23.63
N ILE A 271 2.06 1.94 -22.34
CA ILE A 271 2.77 2.68 -21.28
C ILE A 271 3.69 1.70 -20.54
N ASP A 272 4.57 1.05 -21.28
CA ASP A 272 5.32 -0.09 -20.77
C ASP A 272 6.75 0.27 -20.38
N HIS A 273 7.42 1.19 -21.07
CA HIS A 273 8.84 1.48 -20.82
C HIS A 273 9.07 2.86 -20.19
N TYR A 274 10.29 3.10 -19.72
CA TYR A 274 10.64 4.25 -18.89
C TYR A 274 10.37 5.58 -19.58
N GLN A 275 10.75 5.69 -20.84
CA GLN A 275 10.51 6.85 -21.69
C GLN A 275 9.03 7.06 -21.99
N ASP A 276 8.25 6.00 -22.20
CA ASP A 276 6.80 6.09 -22.44
C ASP A 276 6.10 6.70 -21.24
N ARG A 277 6.47 6.24 -20.03
CA ARG A 277 5.90 6.69 -18.75
C ARG A 277 6.23 8.14 -18.45
N LEU A 278 7.45 8.58 -18.73
CA LEU A 278 7.83 9.98 -18.54
C LEU A 278 7.07 10.90 -19.50
N LEU A 279 6.96 10.55 -20.78
CA LEU A 279 6.17 11.32 -21.74
C LEU A 279 4.68 11.36 -21.36
N ALA A 280 4.12 10.23 -20.93
CA ALA A 280 2.73 10.17 -20.45
C ALA A 280 2.49 11.04 -19.21
N ALA A 281 3.52 11.23 -18.37
CA ALA A 281 3.49 12.14 -17.22
C ALA A 281 3.76 13.62 -17.57
N GLY A 282 3.77 13.98 -18.86
CA GLY A 282 3.97 15.34 -19.34
C GLY A 282 5.42 15.82 -19.29
N VAL A 283 6.39 14.90 -19.17
CA VAL A 283 7.82 15.24 -19.24
C VAL A 283 8.19 15.53 -20.69
N SER A 284 8.97 16.59 -20.92
CA SER A 284 9.36 16.97 -22.29
C SER A 284 10.20 15.88 -22.96
N PHE A 285 10.17 15.83 -24.29
CA PHE A 285 10.96 14.85 -25.04
C PHE A 285 12.48 14.94 -24.77
N PRO A 286 13.11 16.14 -24.76
CA PRO A 286 14.54 16.24 -24.44
C PRO A 286 14.88 15.84 -23.01
N GLU A 287 14.01 16.16 -22.05
CA GLU A 287 14.19 15.74 -20.66
C GLU A 287 14.05 14.22 -20.53
N THR A 288 13.06 13.63 -21.21
CA THR A 288 12.86 12.18 -21.22
C THR A 288 14.08 11.45 -21.76
N ALA A 289 14.65 11.92 -22.89
CA ALA A 289 15.87 11.34 -23.45
C ALA A 289 17.04 11.39 -22.43
N GLY A 290 17.24 12.54 -21.77
CA GLY A 290 18.27 12.66 -20.74
C GLY A 290 18.02 11.80 -19.49
N GLN A 291 16.76 11.59 -19.09
CA GLN A 291 16.42 10.69 -17.98
C GLN A 291 16.64 9.21 -18.36
N SER A 292 16.36 8.84 -19.61
CA SER A 292 16.59 7.49 -20.15
C SER A 292 18.09 7.17 -20.26
N GLU A 293 18.91 8.14 -20.64
CA GLU A 293 20.37 8.01 -20.61
C GLU A 293 20.88 7.83 -19.17
N ALA A 294 20.33 8.61 -18.22
CA ALA A 294 20.70 8.52 -16.81
C ALA A 294 20.41 7.15 -16.18
N ILE A 295 19.26 6.55 -16.50
CA ILE A 295 18.87 5.24 -15.94
C ILE A 295 19.73 4.10 -16.52
N LEU A 296 20.10 4.18 -17.80
CA LEU A 296 21.00 3.21 -18.43
C LEU A 296 22.35 3.16 -17.72
N PHE A 297 22.92 4.32 -17.43
CA PHE A 297 24.16 4.43 -16.67
C PHE A 297 24.01 3.93 -15.23
N ALA A 298 23.01 4.45 -14.50
CA ALA A 298 22.84 4.16 -13.09
C ALA A 298 22.60 2.66 -12.82
N GLY A 299 21.82 2.00 -13.68
CA GLY A 299 21.51 0.57 -13.56
C GLY A 299 22.59 -0.36 -14.12
N GLY A 300 23.30 0.06 -15.18
CA GLY A 300 24.25 -0.78 -15.90
C GLY A 300 25.51 -1.10 -15.09
N ASP A 301 26.26 -0.09 -14.69
CA ASP A 301 27.57 -0.27 -14.04
C ASP A 301 27.45 -0.81 -12.62
N SER A 302 26.53 -0.24 -11.83
CA SER A 302 26.37 -0.60 -10.42
C SER A 302 26.02 -2.10 -10.23
N THR A 303 25.14 -2.63 -11.08
CA THR A 303 24.74 -4.04 -11.07
C THR A 303 25.88 -4.94 -11.53
N ALA A 304 26.64 -4.54 -12.57
CA ALA A 304 27.79 -5.28 -13.05
C ALA A 304 28.87 -5.45 -11.98
N VAL A 305 29.21 -4.36 -11.27
CA VAL A 305 30.21 -4.38 -10.18
C VAL A 305 29.74 -5.28 -9.02
N MET A 306 28.46 -5.23 -8.64
CA MET A 306 27.94 -6.10 -7.58
C MET A 306 27.97 -7.58 -7.96
N LEU A 307 27.58 -7.90 -9.20
CA LEU A 307 27.61 -9.27 -9.71
C LEU A 307 29.05 -9.80 -9.76
N ALA A 308 29.97 -9.02 -10.36
CA ALA A 308 31.38 -9.38 -10.45
C ALA A 308 32.02 -9.57 -9.07
N THR A 309 31.69 -8.71 -8.09
CA THR A 309 32.19 -8.82 -6.72
C THR A 309 31.67 -10.08 -6.03
N THR A 310 30.38 -10.39 -6.20
CA THR A 310 29.76 -11.60 -5.65
C THR A 310 30.42 -12.86 -6.23
N LEU A 311 30.61 -12.90 -7.54
CA LEU A 311 31.29 -14.01 -8.23
C LEU A 311 32.77 -14.13 -7.80
N PHE A 312 33.48 -13.02 -7.64
CA PHE A 312 34.85 -13.01 -7.14
C PHE A 312 34.95 -13.63 -5.74
N HIS A 313 34.07 -13.24 -4.82
CA HIS A 313 34.10 -13.82 -3.47
C HIS A 313 33.69 -15.30 -3.45
N LEU A 314 32.66 -15.68 -4.22
CA LEU A 314 32.23 -17.08 -4.33
C LEU A 314 33.34 -17.97 -4.89
N THR A 315 34.04 -17.55 -5.95
CA THR A 315 35.14 -18.34 -6.55
C THR A 315 36.35 -18.49 -5.62
N ARG A 316 36.55 -17.56 -4.68
CA ARG A 316 37.63 -17.63 -3.69
C ARG A 316 37.25 -18.40 -2.42
N ASN A 317 35.98 -18.41 -2.04
CA ASN A 317 35.49 -19.13 -0.86
C ASN A 317 35.00 -20.53 -1.26
N LYS A 318 35.90 -21.51 -1.18
CA LYS A 318 35.62 -22.92 -1.57
C LYS A 318 34.47 -23.54 -0.78
N GLU A 319 34.32 -23.17 0.49
CA GLU A 319 33.27 -23.70 1.37
C GLU A 319 31.90 -23.15 0.98
N ALA A 320 31.77 -21.82 0.89
CA ALA A 320 30.53 -21.19 0.43
C ALA A 320 30.17 -21.64 -0.98
N HIS A 321 31.14 -21.78 -1.89
CA HIS A 321 30.90 -22.31 -3.22
C HIS A 321 30.39 -23.75 -3.20
N ALA A 322 31.01 -24.64 -2.42
CA ALA A 322 30.59 -26.04 -2.32
C ALA A 322 29.19 -26.16 -1.71
N ARG A 323 28.88 -25.36 -0.68
CA ARG A 323 27.57 -25.33 -0.04
C ARG A 323 26.49 -24.79 -0.97
N LEU A 324 26.76 -23.70 -1.68
CA LEU A 324 25.84 -23.15 -2.67
C LEU A 324 25.58 -24.15 -3.81
N LEU A 325 26.63 -24.81 -4.30
CA LEU A 325 26.50 -25.83 -5.32
C LEU A 325 25.69 -27.04 -4.83
N HIS A 326 25.86 -27.43 -3.57
CA HIS A 326 25.06 -28.48 -2.95
C HIS A 326 23.59 -28.09 -2.87
N GLU A 327 23.26 -26.87 -2.40
CA GLU A 327 21.89 -26.35 -2.34
C GLU A 327 21.23 -26.34 -3.73
N ILE A 328 21.93 -25.79 -4.73
CA ILE A 328 21.42 -25.73 -6.12
C ILE A 328 21.20 -27.14 -6.70
N ARG A 329 22.09 -28.11 -6.44
CA ARG A 329 21.98 -29.48 -6.97
C ARG A 329 20.99 -30.36 -6.22
N ALA A 330 20.80 -30.13 -4.93
CA ALA A 330 19.82 -30.84 -4.11
C ALA A 330 18.37 -30.48 -4.49
N THR A 331 18.22 -29.41 -5.25
CA THR A 331 16.95 -28.95 -5.77
C THR A 331 16.50 -29.81 -6.97
N VAL A 332 15.43 -30.59 -6.81
CA VAL A 332 14.82 -31.36 -7.90
C VAL A 332 13.89 -30.44 -8.70
N PRO A 333 13.99 -30.38 -10.04
CA PRO A 333 13.01 -29.66 -10.85
C PRO A 333 11.64 -30.35 -10.71
N THR A 334 10.73 -29.73 -9.97
CA THR A 334 9.34 -30.18 -9.91
C THR A 334 8.60 -29.73 -11.16
N THR A 335 7.67 -30.55 -11.65
CA THR A 335 6.80 -30.28 -12.81
C THR A 335 5.88 -29.05 -12.64
N ASP A 336 5.83 -28.47 -11.44
CA ASP A 336 4.79 -27.51 -11.01
C ASP A 336 5.20 -26.03 -11.05
N ASN A 337 6.20 -25.62 -11.85
CA ASN A 337 6.66 -24.22 -11.99
C ASN A 337 7.06 -23.47 -10.69
N LYS A 338 7.07 -24.11 -9.52
CA LYS A 338 7.57 -23.55 -8.26
C LYS A 338 9.06 -23.21 -8.36
N GLN A 339 9.41 -21.94 -8.17
CA GLN A 339 10.82 -21.57 -8.04
C GLN A 339 11.35 -22.11 -6.69
N PRO A 340 12.46 -22.87 -6.70
CA PRO A 340 12.98 -23.48 -5.48
C PRO A 340 13.49 -22.43 -4.48
N ASP A 341 13.20 -22.62 -3.18
CA ASP A 341 13.78 -21.78 -2.14
C ASP A 341 15.26 -22.09 -1.96
N LEU A 342 16.10 -21.09 -2.20
CA LEU A 342 17.56 -21.17 -2.13
C LEU A 342 18.07 -20.17 -1.08
N PRO A 343 17.88 -20.45 0.23
CA PRO A 343 18.23 -19.52 1.31
C PRO A 343 19.73 -19.17 1.35
N PHE A 344 20.61 -20.12 1.03
CA PHE A 344 22.04 -19.88 1.01
C PHE A 344 22.47 -19.08 -0.23
N LEU A 345 21.81 -19.25 -1.39
CA LEU A 345 21.97 -18.34 -2.53
C LEU A 345 21.61 -16.90 -2.13
N ARG A 346 20.48 -16.69 -1.45
CA ARG A 346 20.06 -15.37 -0.97
C ARG A 346 21.08 -14.77 0.00
N ALA A 347 21.60 -15.57 0.92
CA ALA A 347 22.68 -15.19 1.81
C ALA A 347 23.97 -14.78 1.07
N CYS A 348 24.36 -15.53 0.03
CA CYS A 348 25.50 -15.19 -0.82
C CYS A 348 25.31 -13.84 -1.53
N VAL A 349 24.10 -13.58 -2.03
CA VAL A 349 23.77 -12.30 -2.67
C VAL A 349 23.79 -11.15 -1.66
N LYS A 350 23.18 -11.31 -0.48
CA LYS A 350 23.22 -10.28 0.58
C LYS A 350 24.67 -9.93 0.97
N GLU A 351 25.50 -10.95 1.18
CA GLU A 351 26.90 -10.75 1.56
C GLU A 351 27.73 -10.14 0.42
N GLY A 352 27.45 -10.53 -0.82
CA GLY A 352 28.05 -9.93 -2.01
C GLY A 352 27.71 -8.44 -2.15
N LEU A 353 26.43 -8.07 -1.96
CA LEU A 353 25.99 -6.68 -1.96
C LEU A 353 26.64 -5.85 -0.83
N ARG A 354 26.79 -6.46 0.35
CA ARG A 354 27.42 -5.81 1.51
C ARG A 354 28.87 -5.42 1.21
N LEU A 355 29.63 -6.32 0.57
CA LEU A 355 31.04 -6.12 0.25
C LEU A 355 31.29 -5.37 -1.06
N GLY A 356 30.38 -5.47 -2.02
CA GLY A 356 30.53 -4.83 -3.34
C GLY A 356 30.38 -3.31 -3.30
N MET A 357 29.40 -2.79 -2.54
CA MET A 357 29.09 -1.35 -2.38
C MET A 357 29.33 -0.49 -3.63
N ALA A 358 28.35 -0.43 -4.55
CA ALA A 358 28.47 0.36 -5.78
C ALA A 358 28.69 1.86 -5.50
N ASN A 359 28.19 2.35 -4.35
CA ASN A 359 28.53 3.66 -3.83
C ASN A 359 28.98 3.57 -2.37
N PRO A 360 30.30 3.54 -2.09
CA PRO A 360 30.83 3.41 -0.74
C PRO A 360 30.79 4.73 0.06
N THR A 361 30.43 5.85 -0.57
CA THR A 361 30.51 7.20 0.01
C THR A 361 29.23 7.63 0.74
N ARG A 362 29.25 8.82 1.36
CA ARG A 362 28.08 9.35 2.07
C ARG A 362 27.02 9.87 1.10
N LEU A 363 25.78 9.43 1.27
CA LEU A 363 24.63 10.03 0.59
C LEU A 363 24.21 11.28 1.36
N THR A 364 24.63 12.46 0.92
CA THR A 364 24.54 13.66 1.75
C THR A 364 23.17 14.35 1.69
N ARG A 365 22.58 14.61 2.86
CA ARG A 365 21.33 15.34 3.05
C ARG A 365 21.55 16.57 3.93
N VAL A 366 20.56 17.45 3.98
CA VAL A 366 20.58 18.66 4.82
C VAL A 366 19.51 18.52 5.89
N VAL A 367 19.88 18.71 7.16
CA VAL A 367 18.89 18.73 8.26
C VAL A 367 17.93 19.91 8.04
N PRO A 368 16.62 19.68 7.87
CA PRO A 368 15.69 20.77 7.57
C PRO A 368 15.45 21.65 8.80
N PRO A 369 14.99 22.90 8.60
CA PRO A 369 14.52 23.74 9.71
C PRO A 369 13.43 23.04 10.51
N GLY A 370 13.51 23.09 11.85
CA GLY A 370 12.54 22.44 12.74
C GLY A 370 12.73 20.94 12.97
N ALA A 371 13.67 20.27 12.26
CA ALA A 371 13.98 18.87 12.55
C ALA A 371 14.84 18.73 13.82
N ASN A 372 14.40 17.86 14.73
CA ASN A 372 15.13 17.47 15.93
C ASN A 372 15.96 16.20 15.65
N LEU A 373 16.97 16.27 14.77
CA LEU A 373 17.87 15.13 14.57
C LEU A 373 18.83 15.01 15.76
N ALA A 374 18.74 13.90 16.49
CA ALA A 374 19.72 13.52 17.51
C ALA A 374 20.23 12.11 17.21
N VAL A 375 21.55 11.92 17.23
CA VAL A 375 22.19 10.63 17.02
C VAL A 375 23.11 10.35 18.19
N ASP A 376 22.91 9.22 18.88
CA ASP A 376 23.68 8.86 20.08
C ASP A 376 23.70 9.98 21.14
N GLY A 377 22.54 10.62 21.36
CA GLY A 377 22.39 11.76 22.28
C GLY A 377 23.00 13.09 21.80
N VAL A 378 23.64 13.11 20.62
CA VAL A 378 24.24 14.32 20.03
C VAL A 378 23.22 15.00 19.11
N ALA A 379 22.78 16.20 19.47
CA ALA A 379 21.89 17.00 18.65
C ALA A 379 22.61 17.61 17.43
N ILE A 380 22.05 17.41 16.24
CA ILE A 380 22.60 17.92 14.98
C ILE A 380 21.72 19.08 14.49
N PRO A 381 22.22 20.32 14.45
CA PRO A 381 21.42 21.50 14.14
C PRO A 381 20.96 21.56 12.68
N ALA A 382 19.82 22.24 12.45
CA ALA A 382 19.30 22.52 11.13
C ALA A 382 20.33 23.22 10.22
N GLY A 383 20.28 22.91 8.92
CA GLY A 383 21.23 23.38 7.92
C GLY A 383 22.54 22.59 7.87
N THR A 384 22.77 21.64 8.79
CA THR A 384 23.95 20.77 8.76
C THR A 384 23.85 19.76 7.62
N VAL A 385 24.96 19.53 6.90
CA VAL A 385 25.05 18.44 5.93
C VAL A 385 25.37 17.13 6.66
N VAL A 386 24.46 16.17 6.58
CA VAL A 386 24.56 14.85 7.24
C VAL A 386 24.63 13.75 6.19
N GLY A 387 25.21 12.60 6.54
CA GLY A 387 25.10 11.41 5.70
C GLY A 387 25.81 10.20 6.29
N CYS A 388 25.26 9.03 6.01
CA CYS A 388 25.82 7.72 6.32
C CYS A 388 26.56 7.18 5.10
N ALA A 389 27.74 6.59 5.30
CA ALA A 389 28.49 5.93 4.23
C ALA A 389 28.29 4.41 4.32
N ALA A 390 27.96 3.78 3.20
CA ALA A 390 27.82 2.32 3.13
C ALA A 390 29.11 1.63 3.62
N TYR A 391 30.28 2.15 3.26
CA TYR A 391 31.56 1.57 3.70
C TYR A 391 31.74 1.54 5.22
N ILE A 392 31.22 2.54 5.93
CA ILE A 392 31.33 2.60 7.40
C ILE A 392 30.35 1.62 8.02
N LEU A 393 29.07 1.71 7.63
CA LEU A 393 27.98 0.90 8.16
C LEU A 393 28.18 -0.60 7.88
N HIS A 394 28.50 -0.96 6.65
CA HIS A 394 28.65 -2.35 6.23
C HIS A 394 29.89 -3.04 6.80
N HIS A 395 30.84 -2.27 7.33
CA HIS A 395 32.03 -2.80 7.96
C HIS A 395 32.13 -2.49 9.45
N ASP A 396 31.02 -2.12 10.08
CA ASP A 396 30.96 -1.99 11.53
C ASP A 396 31.09 -3.38 12.18
N PRO A 397 32.16 -3.66 12.95
CA PRO A 397 32.36 -4.96 13.57
C PRO A 397 31.33 -5.29 14.66
N SER A 398 30.61 -4.29 15.20
CA SER A 398 29.52 -4.52 16.16
C SER A 398 28.27 -5.10 15.49
N VAL A 399 28.05 -4.75 14.22
CA VAL A 399 26.93 -5.25 13.40
C VAL A 399 27.35 -6.47 12.59
N PHE A 400 28.56 -6.46 12.01
CA PHE A 400 29.08 -7.51 11.15
C PHE A 400 30.39 -8.08 11.72
N PRO A 401 30.35 -9.16 12.51
CA PRO A 401 31.56 -9.85 12.97
C PRO A 401 32.45 -10.27 11.80
N ASP A 402 33.76 -10.05 11.87
CA ASP A 402 34.69 -10.18 10.74
C ASP A 402 34.22 -9.42 9.48
N PRO A 403 34.07 -8.09 9.56
CA PRO A 403 33.31 -7.31 8.58
C PRO A 403 33.88 -7.37 7.16
N PHE A 404 35.15 -7.70 6.96
CA PHE A 404 35.77 -7.78 5.63
C PHE A 404 35.72 -9.18 5.00
N ALA A 405 35.31 -10.20 5.76
CA ALA A 405 35.22 -11.57 5.26
C ALA A 405 33.88 -11.78 4.55
N PHE A 406 33.89 -12.49 3.42
CA PHE A 406 32.68 -12.98 2.76
C PHE A 406 32.15 -14.20 3.51
N ARG A 407 31.17 -13.98 4.38
CA ARG A 407 30.56 -15.03 5.20
C ARG A 407 29.04 -15.06 5.03
N PRO A 408 28.50 -15.70 3.99
CA PRO A 408 27.05 -15.82 3.80
C PRO A 408 26.31 -16.38 5.02
N GLU A 409 26.98 -17.22 5.83
CA GLU A 409 26.41 -17.88 7.01
C GLU A 409 25.80 -16.89 8.03
N ARG A 410 26.28 -15.64 8.08
CA ARG A 410 25.74 -14.60 8.98
C ARG A 410 24.30 -14.21 8.67
N TRP A 411 23.81 -14.57 7.49
CA TRP A 411 22.44 -14.29 7.03
C TRP A 411 21.49 -15.48 7.21
N MET A 412 21.98 -16.60 7.78
CA MET A 412 21.24 -17.85 7.94
C MET A 412 20.69 -18.02 9.37
N ASP A 413 19.50 -18.60 9.49
CA ASP A 413 18.79 -18.83 10.75
C ASP A 413 19.05 -20.25 11.31
N HIS A 414 20.31 -20.57 11.65
CA HIS A 414 20.69 -21.87 12.21
C HIS A 414 21.45 -21.74 13.55
N ALA A 415 21.37 -22.78 14.39
CA ALA A 415 22.03 -22.83 15.70
C ALA A 415 23.56 -22.65 15.63
N SER A 416 24.20 -23.00 14.51
CA SER A 416 25.64 -22.83 14.28
C SER A 416 26.04 -21.42 13.80
N SER A 417 25.09 -20.55 13.45
CA SER A 417 25.30 -19.15 13.06
C SER A 417 24.82 -18.14 14.11
N ALA A 418 24.33 -18.61 15.28
CA ALA A 418 23.83 -17.78 16.37
C ALA A 418 24.85 -16.72 16.85
N ASP A 419 26.14 -17.03 16.81
CA ASP A 419 27.20 -16.10 17.21
C ASP A 419 27.51 -15.01 16.17
N LEU A 420 27.03 -15.18 14.91
CA LEU A 420 27.37 -14.34 13.76
C LEU A 420 26.23 -13.39 13.34
N ARG A 421 24.98 -13.81 13.53
CA ARG A 421 23.81 -12.98 13.22
C ARG A 421 23.66 -11.90 14.30
N ARG A 422 23.33 -10.68 13.87
CA ARG A 422 23.05 -9.53 14.75
C ARG A 422 21.74 -8.86 14.31
N PRO A 423 20.92 -8.36 15.25
CA PRO A 423 19.62 -7.74 14.95
C PRO A 423 19.70 -6.58 13.95
N ASP A 424 20.79 -5.83 13.97
CA ASP A 424 20.92 -4.60 13.18
C ASP A 424 21.38 -4.80 11.73
N MET A 425 21.73 -6.04 11.34
CA MET A 425 22.36 -6.30 10.04
C MET A 425 21.49 -5.89 8.85
N ASP A 426 20.21 -6.25 8.84
CA ASP A 426 19.30 -5.90 7.74
C ASP A 426 19.03 -4.38 7.68
N ARG A 427 18.94 -3.73 8.85
CA ARG A 427 18.76 -2.26 8.95
C ARG A 427 19.98 -1.46 8.49
N THR A 428 21.17 -2.05 8.61
CA THR A 428 22.45 -1.43 8.28
C THR A 428 22.79 -1.53 6.78
N MET A 429 22.08 -2.39 6.04
CA MET A 429 22.34 -2.66 4.63
C MET A 429 21.80 -1.57 3.70
N ILE A 430 22.71 -0.74 3.19
CA ILE A 430 22.45 0.34 2.23
C ILE A 430 23.37 0.29 0.99
N PRO A 431 23.55 -0.86 0.30
CA PRO A 431 24.54 -1.03 -0.79
C PRO A 431 24.40 -0.04 -1.96
N PHE A 432 23.23 0.57 -2.08
CA PHE A 432 22.91 1.60 -3.06
C PHE A 432 22.18 2.82 -2.43
N GLY A 433 21.99 2.84 -1.11
CA GLY A 433 21.19 3.82 -0.35
C GLY A 433 20.04 3.23 0.47
N ALA A 434 19.24 4.10 1.09
CA ALA A 434 18.11 3.75 1.98
C ALA A 434 16.79 4.45 1.58
N GLY A 435 15.65 3.89 2.00
CA GLY A 435 14.30 4.39 1.75
C GLY A 435 13.58 3.70 0.60
N LEU A 436 12.40 4.21 0.22
CA LEU A 436 11.48 3.66 -0.80
C LEU A 436 12.12 3.30 -2.15
N ARG A 437 13.37 3.72 -2.40
CA ARG A 437 14.05 3.71 -3.69
C ARG A 437 15.47 3.14 -3.67
N ALA A 438 15.82 2.27 -2.71
CA ALA A 438 16.96 1.39 -2.91
C ALA A 438 16.67 0.43 -4.10
N PRO A 439 17.64 0.10 -4.98
CA PRO A 439 17.47 -0.83 -6.08
C PRO A 439 16.88 -2.15 -5.59
N ALA A 440 16.00 -2.74 -6.40
CA ALA A 440 15.15 -3.89 -6.09
C ALA A 440 15.89 -5.11 -5.50
N ALA A 441 17.22 -5.20 -5.64
CA ALA A 441 18.07 -6.19 -4.99
C ALA A 441 18.06 -6.13 -3.45
N THR A 442 17.80 -4.97 -2.83
CA THR A 442 17.70 -4.81 -1.36
C THR A 442 16.31 -5.09 -0.79
N LYS A 443 15.24 -4.82 -1.56
CA LYS A 443 13.87 -5.22 -1.15
C LYS A 443 13.73 -6.74 -1.09
N ARG A 444 14.50 -7.48 -1.90
CA ARG A 444 14.64 -8.93 -1.79
C ARG A 444 15.33 -9.40 -0.50
N ALA A 445 16.02 -8.56 0.27
CA ALA A 445 16.69 -9.02 1.49
C ALA A 445 15.76 -9.01 2.72
N ALA A 446 14.92 -7.99 2.86
CA ALA A 446 13.95 -7.88 3.96
C ALA A 446 12.62 -8.58 3.65
N CYS A 447 12.25 -8.73 2.38
CA CYS A 447 10.98 -9.37 1.95
C CYS A 447 11.14 -10.86 1.56
N THR A 448 12.35 -11.43 1.55
CA THR A 448 12.53 -12.89 1.32
C THR A 448 12.67 -13.70 2.61
N GLN A 449 12.28 -13.18 3.77
CA GLN A 449 11.98 -14.08 4.89
C GLN A 449 10.78 -15.01 4.58
N GLU A 450 10.01 -14.71 3.53
CA GLU A 450 8.77 -15.39 3.11
C GLU A 450 8.87 -16.87 2.70
N THR A 451 10.04 -17.52 2.74
CA THR A 451 10.15 -18.96 2.41
C THR A 451 10.80 -19.83 3.48
N ALA A 452 11.23 -19.29 4.62
CA ALA A 452 11.77 -20.13 5.71
C ALA A 452 10.68 -20.92 6.46
N ILE A 453 9.41 -20.54 6.31
CA ILE A 453 8.26 -21.18 6.95
C ILE A 453 7.23 -21.50 5.85
N SER A 454 7.21 -22.75 5.39
CA SER A 454 6.20 -23.25 4.45
C SER A 454 4.89 -23.64 5.13
N SER A 455 4.86 -23.63 6.47
CA SER A 455 3.71 -24.01 7.28
C SER A 455 3.52 -23.10 8.48
N PHE A 456 2.32 -22.53 8.62
CA PHE A 456 1.93 -21.63 9.70
C PHE A 456 0.90 -22.31 10.59
N ASP A 457 0.71 -21.87 11.83
CA ASP A 457 -0.43 -22.33 12.62
C ASP A 457 -1.75 -21.94 11.94
N TYR A 458 -1.82 -20.68 11.49
CA TYR A 458 -3.00 -20.14 10.83
C TYR A 458 -2.65 -19.54 9.47
N VAL A 459 -3.47 -19.83 8.47
CA VAL A 459 -3.41 -19.18 7.15
C VAL A 459 -4.71 -18.41 6.94
N ILE A 460 -4.62 -17.09 6.91
CA ILE A 460 -5.74 -16.17 6.71
C ILE A 460 -5.78 -15.76 5.23
N VAL A 461 -6.89 -16.05 4.55
CA VAL A 461 -7.10 -15.68 3.15
C VAL A 461 -7.92 -14.39 3.08
N GLY A 462 -7.28 -13.30 2.65
CA GLY A 462 -7.84 -11.95 2.59
C GLY A 462 -7.32 -11.07 3.72
N GLY A 463 -6.47 -10.10 3.38
CA GLY A 463 -5.96 -9.07 4.29
C GLY A 463 -6.96 -7.92 4.46
N GLY A 464 -8.26 -8.22 4.55
CA GLY A 464 -9.34 -7.22 4.61
C GLY A 464 -9.62 -6.67 6.01
N THR A 465 -10.85 -6.16 6.19
CA THR A 465 -11.31 -5.59 7.48
C THR A 465 -11.19 -6.60 8.63
N ALA A 466 -11.69 -7.83 8.46
CA ALA A 466 -11.61 -8.88 9.48
C ALA A 466 -10.23 -9.56 9.54
N GLY A 467 -9.65 -9.88 8.37
CA GLY A 467 -8.43 -10.68 8.29
C GLY A 467 -7.25 -10.07 9.05
N LEU A 468 -7.07 -8.74 8.97
CA LEU A 468 -5.97 -8.07 9.68
C LEU A 468 -6.21 -7.92 11.20
N VAL A 469 -7.48 -7.92 11.65
CA VAL A 469 -7.80 -7.99 13.08
C VAL A 469 -7.39 -9.36 13.62
N LEU A 470 -7.80 -10.44 12.94
CA LEU A 470 -7.43 -11.81 13.29
C LEU A 470 -5.92 -12.00 13.29
N ALA A 471 -5.24 -11.57 12.23
CA ALA A 471 -3.78 -11.66 12.13
C ALA A 471 -3.09 -10.94 13.30
N SER A 472 -3.54 -9.73 13.62
CA SER A 472 -2.98 -8.96 14.74
C SER A 472 -3.26 -9.61 16.09
N ARG A 473 -4.48 -10.08 16.36
CA ARG A 473 -4.83 -10.71 17.64
C ARG A 473 -4.17 -12.07 17.85
N LEU A 474 -4.10 -12.91 16.81
CA LEU A 474 -3.47 -14.24 16.91
C LEU A 474 -1.96 -14.13 17.14
N THR A 475 -1.30 -13.15 16.51
CA THR A 475 0.15 -12.96 16.62
C THR A 475 0.59 -12.21 17.87
N GLU A 476 -0.34 -11.74 18.72
CA GLU A 476 -0.01 -11.29 20.08
C GLU A 476 0.63 -12.41 20.92
N ASN A 477 0.32 -13.67 20.61
CA ASN A 477 1.05 -14.81 21.13
C ASN A 477 2.27 -15.09 20.25
N GLU A 478 3.48 -14.82 20.75
CA GLU A 478 4.74 -15.01 20.02
C GLU A 478 4.98 -16.45 19.52
N ASN A 479 4.32 -17.45 20.13
CA ASN A 479 4.40 -18.85 19.74
C ASN A 479 3.38 -19.25 18.65
N THR A 480 2.54 -18.32 18.20
CA THR A 480 1.54 -18.57 17.15
C THR A 480 1.99 -17.93 15.85
N THR A 481 2.18 -18.74 14.82
CA THR A 481 2.60 -18.29 13.49
C THR A 481 1.40 -18.07 12.57
N VAL A 482 1.35 -16.93 11.89
CA VAL A 482 0.24 -16.57 11.00
C VAL A 482 0.75 -16.10 9.65
N ALA A 483 0.14 -16.62 8.58
CA ALA A 483 0.26 -16.10 7.23
C ALA A 483 -1.01 -15.36 6.83
N VAL A 484 -0.88 -14.19 6.21
CA VAL A 484 -1.97 -13.47 5.54
C VAL A 484 -1.73 -13.51 4.05
N ILE A 485 -2.71 -13.96 3.27
CA ILE A 485 -2.68 -13.95 1.80
C ILE A 485 -3.58 -12.81 1.33
N GLU A 486 -3.01 -11.82 0.64
CA GLU A 486 -3.76 -10.69 0.09
C GLU A 486 -3.43 -10.50 -1.40
N ALA A 487 -4.47 -10.42 -2.23
CA ALA A 487 -4.32 -10.27 -3.68
C ALA A 487 -3.84 -8.86 -4.08
N GLY A 488 -4.13 -7.84 -3.26
CA GLY A 488 -3.62 -6.49 -3.40
C GLY A 488 -2.34 -6.23 -2.60
N THR A 489 -2.01 -4.95 -2.44
CA THR A 489 -0.87 -4.47 -1.63
C THR A 489 -1.30 -3.33 -0.71
N PHE A 490 -0.35 -2.59 -0.13
CA PHE A 490 -0.61 -1.41 0.66
C PHE A 490 -1.39 -0.34 -0.15
N PRO A 491 -2.48 0.20 0.41
CA PRO A 491 -3.37 1.10 -0.32
C PRO A 491 -2.70 2.42 -0.73
N GLU A 492 -1.75 2.92 0.07
CA GLU A 492 -1.02 4.16 -0.24
C GLU A 492 -0.03 4.01 -1.40
N ASP A 493 0.45 2.80 -1.68
CA ASP A 493 1.34 2.52 -2.81
C ASP A 493 0.61 2.66 -4.15
N VAL A 494 -0.71 2.48 -4.15
CA VAL A 494 -1.56 2.53 -5.35
C VAL A 494 -2.38 3.82 -5.42
N ALA A 495 -3.12 4.17 -4.36
CA ALA A 495 -4.02 5.32 -4.32
C ALA A 495 -3.47 6.56 -3.60
N GLY A 496 -2.33 6.45 -2.90
CA GLY A 496 -1.76 7.56 -2.12
C GLY A 496 -2.79 8.20 -1.17
N ASN A 497 -2.85 9.53 -1.18
CA ASN A 497 -3.74 10.30 -0.32
C ASN A 497 -5.24 9.98 -0.48
N TRP A 498 -5.68 9.41 -1.61
CA TRP A 498 -7.10 9.06 -1.78
C TRP A 498 -7.55 7.94 -0.84
N SER A 499 -6.61 7.11 -0.37
CA SER A 499 -6.87 6.11 0.67
C SER A 499 -6.87 6.69 2.09
N GLN A 500 -6.21 7.82 2.33
CA GLN A 500 -5.93 8.34 3.68
C GLN A 500 -6.79 9.55 4.07
N ILE A 501 -7.11 10.44 3.13
CA ILE A 501 -7.78 11.72 3.41
C ILE A 501 -9.31 11.54 3.32
N PRO A 502 -10.07 11.82 4.40
CA PRO A 502 -11.52 11.60 4.44
C PRO A 502 -12.31 12.26 3.31
N GLY A 503 -11.99 13.49 2.94
CA GLY A 503 -12.68 14.24 1.90
C GLY A 503 -12.52 13.67 0.49
N TYR A 504 -11.65 12.68 0.30
CA TYR A 504 -11.49 11.96 -0.97
C TYR A 504 -12.24 10.63 -1.02
N ALA A 505 -13.05 10.28 -0.01
CA ALA A 505 -13.80 9.01 0.01
C ALA A 505 -14.62 8.75 -1.26
N SER A 506 -15.24 9.76 -1.85
CA SER A 506 -16.03 9.62 -3.08
C SER A 506 -15.18 9.39 -4.35
N LYS A 507 -13.87 9.67 -4.31
CA LYS A 507 -12.97 9.55 -5.48
C LYS A 507 -12.63 8.11 -5.83
N PHE A 508 -12.83 7.16 -4.93
CA PHE A 508 -12.59 5.75 -5.22
C PHE A 508 -13.51 5.23 -6.35
N ASN A 509 -14.73 5.76 -6.45
CA ASN A 509 -15.68 5.43 -7.52
C ASN A 509 -15.26 5.97 -8.91
N SER A 510 -14.08 6.60 -9.04
CA SER A 510 -13.63 7.33 -10.24
C SER A 510 -12.37 6.76 -10.92
N GLY A 511 -12.03 5.47 -10.72
CA GLY A 511 -11.11 4.76 -11.63
C GLY A 511 -9.74 4.31 -11.08
N HIS A 512 -9.65 3.92 -9.80
CA HIS A 512 -8.46 3.21 -9.30
C HIS A 512 -8.56 1.69 -9.53
N LEU A 513 -8.51 1.28 -10.79
CA LEU A 513 -8.67 -0.12 -11.21
C LEU A 513 -7.73 -1.09 -10.49
N GLU A 514 -6.50 -0.68 -10.17
CA GLU A 514 -5.54 -1.57 -9.50
C GLU A 514 -5.95 -1.94 -8.06
N MET A 515 -6.60 -1.03 -7.34
CA MET A 515 -7.17 -1.29 -6.00
C MET A 515 -8.60 -1.80 -6.05
N SER A 516 -9.22 -1.93 -7.23
CA SER A 516 -10.56 -2.47 -7.38
C SER A 516 -10.49 -3.95 -7.81
N TRP A 517 -11.48 -4.73 -7.37
CA TRP A 517 -11.74 -6.04 -7.94
C TRP A 517 -12.46 -5.97 -9.30
N GLY A 518 -13.09 -4.84 -9.63
CA GLY A 518 -13.79 -4.64 -10.89
C GLY A 518 -15.02 -5.54 -11.07
N PHE A 519 -15.71 -5.87 -9.97
CA PHE A 519 -16.91 -6.70 -10.04
C PHE A 519 -18.07 -5.96 -10.67
N GLU A 520 -18.87 -6.69 -11.44
CA GLU A 520 -20.13 -6.24 -12.01
C GLU A 520 -21.21 -7.25 -11.64
N VAL A 521 -22.36 -6.76 -11.19
CA VAL A 521 -23.50 -7.63 -10.89
C VAL A 521 -24.21 -8.07 -12.16
N THR A 522 -24.92 -9.18 -12.12
CA THR A 522 -25.80 -9.63 -13.21
C THR A 522 -26.85 -8.57 -13.56
N PRO A 523 -27.40 -8.59 -14.79
CA PRO A 523 -28.52 -7.71 -15.14
C PRO A 523 -29.67 -7.86 -14.15
N GLN A 524 -30.04 -6.78 -13.47
CA GLN A 524 -31.03 -6.81 -12.40
C GLN A 524 -32.44 -6.60 -12.97
N PRO A 525 -33.33 -7.62 -12.99
CA PRO A 525 -34.63 -7.53 -13.68
C PRO A 525 -35.51 -6.40 -13.14
N HIS A 526 -35.48 -6.20 -11.83
CA HIS A 526 -36.27 -5.18 -11.12
C HIS A 526 -35.65 -3.77 -11.18
N LEU A 527 -34.44 -3.64 -11.75
CA LEU A 527 -33.77 -2.36 -11.98
C LEU A 527 -33.58 -2.07 -13.48
N MET A 528 -34.56 -2.46 -14.30
CA MET A 528 -34.54 -2.27 -15.77
C MET A 528 -33.36 -2.99 -16.46
N ASN A 529 -32.98 -4.18 -15.98
CA ASN A 529 -31.84 -4.96 -16.47
C ASN A 529 -30.51 -4.20 -16.43
N ARG A 530 -30.38 -3.19 -15.57
CA ARG A 530 -29.10 -2.50 -15.36
C ARG A 530 -28.09 -3.49 -14.78
N THR A 531 -26.88 -3.45 -15.31
CA THR A 531 -25.69 -3.96 -14.63
C THR A 531 -25.03 -2.81 -13.88
N ILE A 532 -24.49 -3.11 -12.70
CA ILE A 532 -23.92 -2.11 -11.79
C ILE A 532 -22.54 -2.59 -11.34
N GLU A 533 -21.54 -1.72 -11.45
CA GLU A 533 -20.22 -1.98 -10.87
C GLU A 533 -20.32 -2.02 -9.34
N TYR A 534 -19.81 -3.09 -8.75
CA TYR A 534 -19.83 -3.30 -7.31
C TYR A 534 -18.42 -3.10 -6.73
N ASN A 535 -18.21 -1.91 -6.15
CA ASN A 535 -16.91 -1.50 -5.64
C ASN A 535 -16.45 -2.37 -4.45
N ARG A 536 -15.35 -3.09 -4.67
CA ARG A 536 -14.65 -3.86 -3.64
C ARG A 536 -13.16 -3.60 -3.75
N ALA A 537 -12.52 -3.35 -2.60
CA ALA A 537 -11.10 -3.05 -2.57
C ALA A 537 -10.25 -4.34 -2.58
N LYS A 538 -9.19 -4.30 -3.38
CA LYS A 538 -8.12 -5.30 -3.50
C LYS A 538 -6.83 -4.66 -2.97
N ALA A 539 -6.68 -4.66 -1.65
CA ALA A 539 -5.57 -4.04 -0.92
C ALA A 539 -5.56 -4.55 0.53
N LEU A 540 -4.40 -4.47 1.20
CA LEU A 540 -4.31 -4.65 2.64
C LEU A 540 -5.19 -3.61 3.34
N GLY A 541 -6.07 -4.07 4.23
CA GLY A 541 -7.15 -3.30 4.85
C GLY A 541 -8.51 -3.47 4.14
N GLY A 542 -8.50 -4.01 2.92
CA GLY A 542 -9.70 -4.23 2.11
C GLY A 542 -10.58 -2.99 2.00
N CYS A 543 -11.91 -3.19 2.11
CA CYS A 543 -12.88 -2.12 1.95
C CYS A 543 -12.83 -1.03 3.04
N SER A 544 -12.12 -1.25 4.16
CA SER A 544 -11.94 -0.19 5.17
C SER A 544 -11.14 1.01 4.63
N ASN A 545 -10.33 0.81 3.57
CA ASN A 545 -9.56 1.88 2.90
C ASN A 545 -10.38 2.78 1.97
N VAL A 546 -11.59 2.35 1.58
CA VAL A 546 -12.36 3.01 0.51
C VAL A 546 -13.79 3.37 0.95
N ASN A 547 -14.17 3.05 2.19
CA ASN A 547 -15.49 3.34 2.73
C ASN A 547 -15.67 4.84 3.12
N TYR A 548 -16.88 5.21 3.55
CA TYR A 548 -17.19 6.54 4.08
C TYR A 548 -16.89 6.71 5.58
N MET A 549 -16.11 5.80 6.18
CA MET A 549 -15.62 5.81 7.56
C MET A 549 -16.67 5.77 8.67
N SER A 550 -17.97 5.79 8.37
CA SER A 550 -19.05 5.73 9.37
C SER A 550 -18.80 4.62 10.41
N TYR A 551 -19.03 4.93 11.68
CA TYR A 551 -18.92 4.02 12.80
C TYR A 551 -20.21 4.06 13.62
N GLY A 552 -20.77 2.89 13.92
CA GLY A 552 -21.86 2.77 14.87
C GLY A 552 -22.34 1.34 15.05
N GLN A 553 -23.20 1.14 16.04
CA GLN A 553 -23.63 -0.18 16.49
C GLN A 553 -25.01 -0.54 15.93
N THR A 554 -25.30 -1.85 15.86
CA THR A 554 -26.64 -2.34 15.49
C THR A 554 -27.53 -2.38 16.72
N SER A 555 -28.84 -2.61 16.52
CA SER A 555 -29.81 -2.57 17.60
C SER A 555 -29.68 -3.75 18.57
N LYS A 556 -30.17 -3.59 19.79
CA LYS A 556 -30.18 -4.69 20.78
C LYS A 556 -31.05 -5.85 20.32
N GLY A 557 -32.21 -5.54 19.75
CA GLY A 557 -33.10 -6.53 19.17
C GLY A 557 -32.48 -7.29 18.01
N ALA A 558 -31.67 -6.64 17.17
CA ALA A 558 -30.92 -7.32 16.10
C ALA A 558 -29.90 -8.32 16.66
N HIS A 559 -29.17 -7.96 17.73
CA HIS A 559 -28.27 -8.89 18.42
C HIS A 559 -29.01 -10.06 19.08
N GLN A 560 -30.17 -9.82 19.68
CA GLN A 560 -31.00 -10.92 20.20
C GLN A 560 -31.44 -11.86 19.08
N ARG A 561 -31.90 -11.33 17.95
CA ARG A 561 -32.25 -12.13 16.77
C ARG A 561 -31.06 -12.94 16.27
N TRP A 562 -29.86 -12.36 16.23
CA TRP A 562 -28.63 -13.10 15.90
C TRP A 562 -28.42 -14.26 16.88
N ALA A 563 -28.41 -13.99 18.18
CA ALA A 563 -28.21 -15.02 19.22
C ALA A 563 -29.20 -16.18 19.09
N ASP A 564 -30.46 -15.90 18.80
CA ASP A 564 -31.52 -16.90 18.65
C ASP A 564 -31.36 -17.73 17.37
N GLU A 565 -30.96 -17.08 16.26
CA GLU A 565 -30.77 -17.74 14.97
C GLU A 565 -29.59 -18.72 14.99
N VAL A 566 -28.54 -18.41 15.74
CA VAL A 566 -27.33 -19.25 15.85
C VAL A 566 -27.31 -20.14 17.09
N ASP A 567 -28.31 -20.01 17.97
CA ASP A 567 -28.42 -20.71 19.26
C ASP A 567 -27.20 -20.48 20.17
N ASP A 568 -26.74 -19.22 20.25
CA ASP A 568 -25.59 -18.82 21.07
C ASP A 568 -25.82 -17.44 21.69
N GLN A 569 -26.17 -17.43 22.97
CA GLN A 569 -26.46 -16.22 23.73
C GLN A 569 -25.23 -15.33 23.96
N SER A 570 -24.01 -15.75 23.59
CA SER A 570 -22.85 -14.86 23.59
C SER A 570 -22.94 -13.75 22.52
N TYR A 571 -23.91 -13.84 21.59
CA TYR A 571 -24.21 -12.81 20.59
C TYR A 571 -25.25 -11.76 21.05
N THR A 572 -25.86 -11.90 22.23
CA THR A 572 -26.73 -10.84 22.78
C THR A 572 -25.92 -9.56 22.99
N TYR A 573 -26.56 -8.39 22.89
CA TYR A 573 -25.90 -7.09 22.94
C TYR A 573 -25.01 -6.92 24.18
N GLU A 574 -25.52 -7.29 25.36
CA GLU A 574 -24.81 -7.18 26.64
C GLU A 574 -23.52 -8.00 26.67
N ASN A 575 -23.53 -9.20 26.08
CA ASN A 575 -22.38 -10.10 26.06
C ASN A 575 -21.34 -9.72 25.00
N ILE A 576 -21.80 -9.16 23.87
CA ILE A 576 -20.93 -8.79 22.75
C ILE A 576 -20.35 -7.37 22.88
N LEU A 577 -20.92 -6.51 23.73
CA LEU A 577 -20.52 -5.12 23.93
C LEU A 577 -19.02 -4.93 24.17
N GLN A 578 -18.40 -5.84 24.92
CA GLN A 578 -16.96 -5.84 25.17
C GLN A 578 -16.12 -5.84 23.87
N TYR A 579 -16.62 -6.44 22.80
CA TYR A 579 -15.92 -6.51 21.51
C TYR A 579 -16.08 -5.23 20.70
N TYR A 580 -17.19 -4.48 20.87
CA TYR A 580 -17.26 -3.11 20.34
C TYR A 580 -16.20 -2.24 21.02
N HIS A 581 -16.02 -2.37 22.34
CA HIS A 581 -14.98 -1.64 23.08
C HIS A 581 -13.55 -2.10 22.72
N LYS A 582 -13.30 -3.39 22.51
CA LYS A 582 -11.99 -3.87 22.01
C LYS A 582 -11.63 -3.28 20.65
N ALA A 583 -12.63 -3.13 19.78
CA ALA A 583 -12.41 -2.51 18.48
C ALA A 583 -12.22 -0.99 18.59
N MET A 584 -13.04 -0.29 19.38
CA MET A 584 -13.09 1.18 19.42
C MET A 584 -12.01 1.82 20.30
N ASN A 585 -11.40 2.88 19.80
CA ASN A 585 -10.58 3.81 20.56
C ASN A 585 -11.08 5.22 20.29
N PHE A 586 -11.96 5.70 21.17
CA PHE A 586 -12.56 7.01 21.00
C PHE A 586 -11.60 8.12 21.44
N SER A 587 -11.48 9.17 20.63
CA SER A 587 -10.84 10.42 21.02
C SER A 587 -11.79 11.60 20.86
N GLU A 588 -11.67 12.60 21.72
CA GLU A 588 -12.40 13.85 21.56
C GLU A 588 -12.03 14.52 20.23
N PRO A 589 -13.00 15.15 19.53
CA PRO A 589 -12.73 15.81 18.28
C PRO A 589 -11.84 17.03 18.47
N ILE A 590 -11.19 17.49 17.39
CA ILE A 590 -10.36 18.70 17.40
C ILE A 590 -11.22 19.89 17.86
N GLU A 591 -10.79 20.55 18.94
CA GLU A 591 -11.49 21.71 19.51
C GLU A 591 -11.60 22.84 18.49
N GLY A 592 -12.80 23.40 18.36
CA GLY A 592 -13.08 24.51 17.43
C GLY A 592 -13.13 24.15 15.94
N ALA A 593 -12.86 22.89 15.57
CA ALA A 593 -12.89 22.47 14.16
C ALA A 593 -14.31 22.36 13.59
N ARG A 594 -15.30 22.06 14.44
CA ARG A 594 -16.72 21.96 14.07
C ARG A 594 -17.47 23.23 14.51
N SER A 595 -18.49 23.61 13.76
CA SER A 595 -19.39 24.70 14.15
C SER A 595 -20.19 24.33 15.41
N ALA A 596 -20.55 25.33 16.22
CA ALA A 596 -21.23 25.12 17.50
C ALA A 596 -22.60 24.42 17.38
N ASN A 597 -23.27 24.56 16.24
CA ASN A 597 -24.53 23.87 15.93
C ASN A 597 -24.34 22.46 15.35
N ALA A 598 -23.10 21.99 15.22
CA ALA A 598 -22.74 20.70 14.64
C ALA A 598 -21.78 19.90 15.54
N THR A 599 -21.73 20.27 16.83
CA THR A 599 -20.97 19.54 17.84
C THR A 599 -21.61 18.17 18.07
N GLY A 600 -20.79 17.11 17.99
CA GLY A 600 -21.22 15.76 18.30
C GLY A 600 -21.66 15.64 19.76
N LEU A 601 -22.84 15.08 19.99
CA LEU A 601 -23.30 14.70 21.32
C LEU A 601 -22.88 13.25 21.56
N TYR A 602 -22.54 12.88 22.79
CA TYR A 602 -22.26 11.49 23.14
C TYR A 602 -22.27 11.33 24.66
N ASN A 603 -22.63 10.13 25.14
CA ASN A 603 -22.42 9.78 26.53
C ASN A 603 -21.00 9.23 26.67
N LYS A 604 -20.26 9.67 27.70
CA LYS A 604 -18.88 9.22 27.91
C LYS A 604 -18.80 7.71 28.11
N GLU A 605 -19.75 7.12 28.82
CA GLU A 605 -19.79 5.67 29.09
C GLU A 605 -19.91 4.83 27.81
N ASP A 606 -20.69 5.29 26.83
CA ASP A 606 -20.91 4.57 25.56
C ASP A 606 -19.66 4.55 24.66
N VAL A 607 -18.74 5.51 24.82
CA VAL A 607 -17.55 5.66 23.98
C VAL A 607 -16.22 5.35 24.68
N THR A 608 -16.22 5.28 26.02
CA THR A 608 -15.00 5.04 26.80
C THR A 608 -14.46 3.65 26.49
N SER A 609 -13.36 3.60 25.75
CA SER A 609 -12.72 2.36 25.28
C SER A 609 -11.27 2.62 24.88
N ASP A 610 -10.40 1.66 25.13
CA ASP A 610 -8.96 1.69 24.84
C ASP A 610 -8.57 0.72 23.71
N GLY A 611 -9.52 0.42 22.83
CA GLY A 611 -9.36 -0.48 21.71
C GLY A 611 -8.39 0.01 20.64
N THR A 612 -8.49 -0.55 19.44
CA THR A 612 -7.44 -0.39 18.42
C THR A 612 -7.79 0.60 17.31
N LEU A 613 -9.02 0.57 16.82
CA LEU A 613 -9.50 1.43 15.73
C LEU A 613 -9.78 2.84 16.24
N ARG A 614 -9.17 3.87 15.61
CA ARG A 614 -9.38 5.25 16.03
C ARG A 614 -10.73 5.76 15.55
N VAL A 615 -11.54 6.22 16.49
CA VAL A 615 -12.91 6.70 16.24
C VAL A 615 -13.06 8.09 16.86
N THR A 616 -13.61 9.03 16.10
CA THR A 616 -13.95 10.36 16.59
C THR A 616 -15.02 11.00 15.71
N PHE A 617 -15.41 12.23 15.99
CA PHE A 617 -16.19 13.04 15.06
C PHE A 617 -15.24 13.70 14.06
N GLY A 618 -15.58 13.67 12.76
CA GLY A 618 -14.77 14.33 11.72
C GLY A 618 -14.53 15.81 12.02
N ALA A 619 -13.36 16.33 11.64
CA ALA A 619 -12.94 17.71 11.96
C ALA A 619 -13.57 18.78 11.06
N TYR A 620 -14.69 18.44 10.40
CA TYR A 620 -15.50 19.34 9.61
C TYR A 620 -16.91 18.75 9.45
N VAL A 621 -17.91 19.62 9.32
CA VAL A 621 -19.30 19.25 8.99
C VAL A 621 -19.77 20.13 7.85
N GLN A 622 -20.38 19.50 6.85
CA GLN A 622 -20.98 20.24 5.76
C GLN A 622 -22.15 21.11 6.22
N ALA A 623 -22.21 22.34 5.70
CA ALA A 623 -23.34 23.22 5.96
C ALA A 623 -24.66 22.55 5.58
N TRP A 624 -24.68 21.81 4.46
CA TRP A 624 -25.83 21.00 4.03
C TRP A 624 -26.33 20.05 5.13
N SER A 625 -25.43 19.33 5.80
CA SER A 625 -25.79 18.37 6.85
C SER A 625 -26.51 19.05 8.03
N THR A 626 -26.16 20.29 8.36
CA THR A 626 -26.84 21.06 9.42
C THR A 626 -28.26 21.48 9.04
N TRP A 627 -28.55 21.66 7.75
CA TRP A 627 -29.91 21.90 7.27
C TRP A 627 -30.71 20.61 7.23
N ALA A 628 -30.13 19.55 6.68
CA ALA A 628 -30.76 18.23 6.64
C ALA A 628 -31.17 17.75 8.05
N ALA A 629 -30.36 17.99 9.08
CA ALA A 629 -30.71 17.75 10.48
C ALA A 629 -32.06 18.40 10.86
N LYS A 630 -32.25 19.69 10.54
CA LYS A 630 -33.51 20.39 10.80
C LYS A 630 -34.68 19.83 9.99
N GLY A 631 -34.41 19.38 8.76
CA GLY A 631 -35.42 18.72 7.93
C GLY A 631 -35.91 17.41 8.56
N LEU A 632 -34.99 16.60 9.10
CA LEU A 632 -35.32 15.37 9.83
C LEU A 632 -36.09 15.66 11.13
N GLU A 633 -35.68 16.67 11.90
CA GLU A 633 -36.40 17.09 13.11
C GLU A 633 -37.83 17.57 12.79
N ALA A 634 -38.01 18.32 11.70
CA ALA A 634 -39.30 18.85 11.29
C ALA A 634 -40.31 17.75 10.93
N ILE A 635 -39.84 16.56 10.55
CA ILE A 635 -40.68 15.39 10.26
C ILE A 635 -40.75 14.39 11.41
N GLY A 636 -40.32 14.80 12.62
CA GLY A 636 -40.47 14.05 13.85
C GLY A 636 -39.35 13.07 14.17
N ILE A 637 -38.21 13.12 13.47
CA ILE A 637 -37.05 12.27 13.78
C ILE A 637 -36.16 13.04 14.79
N PRO A 638 -36.06 12.61 16.05
CA PRO A 638 -35.35 13.36 17.08
C PRO A 638 -33.83 13.16 16.97
N GLN A 639 -33.06 14.16 17.42
CA GLN A 639 -31.63 13.98 17.65
C GLN A 639 -31.40 13.02 18.81
N VAL A 640 -30.49 12.06 18.63
CA VAL A 640 -29.94 11.23 19.70
C VAL A 640 -28.47 11.58 19.91
N ALA A 641 -27.89 11.17 21.05
CA ALA A 641 -26.50 11.49 21.35
C ALA A 641 -25.56 10.92 20.28
N ALA A 642 -25.43 9.60 20.24
CA ALA A 642 -24.69 8.88 19.21
C ALA A 642 -25.29 7.47 19.00
N LEU A 643 -25.08 6.89 17.83
CA LEU A 643 -25.60 5.57 17.44
C LEU A 643 -24.63 4.45 17.84
N VAL A 644 -24.22 4.44 19.11
CA VAL A 644 -23.21 3.52 19.68
C VAL A 644 -23.63 2.90 21.01
N ASN A 645 -24.93 2.83 21.28
CA ASN A 645 -25.48 2.29 22.53
C ASN A 645 -26.59 1.23 22.31
N GLY A 646 -26.60 0.63 21.11
CA GLY A 646 -27.62 -0.34 20.72
C GLY A 646 -28.99 0.25 20.39
N ASN A 647 -29.15 1.58 20.37
CA ASN A 647 -30.34 2.23 19.82
C ASN A 647 -30.14 2.55 18.33
N GLY A 648 -31.04 2.03 17.49
CA GLY A 648 -31.03 2.23 16.04
C GLY A 648 -31.97 3.33 15.53
N LEU A 649 -32.62 4.12 16.39
CA LEU A 649 -33.64 5.09 15.98
C LEU A 649 -33.29 6.54 16.37
N GLY A 650 -33.64 7.48 15.49
CA GLY A 650 -33.30 8.92 15.61
C GLY A 650 -32.17 9.32 14.66
N TRP A 651 -31.70 10.56 14.76
CA TRP A 651 -30.55 11.05 14.00
C TRP A 651 -29.40 11.50 14.89
N ALA A 652 -28.17 11.32 14.41
CA ALA A 652 -26.96 11.79 15.09
C ALA A 652 -25.90 12.26 14.09
N TRP A 653 -24.96 13.07 14.59
CA TRP A 653 -23.70 13.29 13.89
C TRP A 653 -22.93 11.97 13.83
N ALA A 654 -22.44 11.61 12.66
CA ALA A 654 -21.73 10.35 12.46
C ALA A 654 -20.39 10.36 13.21
N LEU A 655 -20.17 9.30 14.00
CA LEU A 655 -18.82 8.92 14.38
C LEU A 655 -18.14 8.30 13.16
N VAL A 656 -16.84 8.55 13.03
CA VAL A 656 -16.05 8.11 11.88
C VAL A 656 -14.72 7.53 12.33
N THR A 657 -14.22 6.55 11.57
CA THR A 657 -12.94 5.90 11.81
C THR A 657 -11.79 6.75 11.30
N VAL A 658 -11.41 7.78 12.04
CA VAL A 658 -10.32 8.71 11.73
C VAL A 658 -9.47 9.01 12.98
N THR A 659 -8.22 9.44 12.77
CA THR A 659 -7.35 9.89 13.86
C THR A 659 -7.65 11.35 14.21
N SER A 660 -7.75 11.70 15.50
CA SER A 660 -7.97 13.10 15.90
C SER A 660 -6.74 13.99 15.70
N SER A 661 -5.53 13.42 15.63
CA SER A 661 -4.28 14.18 15.47
C SER A 661 -3.97 14.54 14.01
N GLU A 662 -4.35 13.70 13.07
CA GLU A 662 -4.01 13.87 11.64
C GLU A 662 -5.24 14.00 10.76
N SER A 663 -6.45 13.84 11.31
CA SER A 663 -7.70 13.75 10.55
C SER A 663 -7.63 12.73 9.40
N ALA A 664 -6.81 11.70 9.57
CA ALA A 664 -6.55 10.67 8.56
C ALA A 664 -7.39 9.43 8.87
N ARG A 665 -7.78 8.71 7.83
CA ARG A 665 -8.54 7.46 7.91
C ARG A 665 -7.85 6.43 8.81
N SER A 666 -8.60 5.84 9.72
CA SER A 666 -8.21 4.66 10.50
C SER A 666 -8.85 3.41 9.90
N THR A 667 -8.04 2.42 9.54
CA THR A 667 -8.42 1.20 8.80
C THR A 667 -7.88 -0.04 9.51
N SER A 668 -8.23 -1.25 9.05
CA SER A 668 -7.65 -2.44 9.64
C SER A 668 -6.15 -2.55 9.33
N GLU A 669 -5.72 -1.99 8.20
CA GLU A 669 -4.30 -1.86 7.86
C GLU A 669 -3.57 -0.89 8.80
N THR A 670 -4.07 0.34 8.96
CA THR A 670 -3.38 1.34 9.79
C THR A 670 -3.46 1.05 11.28
N ALA A 671 -4.58 0.50 11.76
CA ALA A 671 -4.81 0.26 13.18
C ALA A 671 -4.28 -1.10 13.67
N TYR A 672 -4.40 -2.17 12.87
CA TYR A 672 -4.06 -3.54 13.33
C TYR A 672 -2.79 -4.09 12.69
N LEU A 673 -2.62 -3.92 11.37
CA LEU A 673 -1.46 -4.48 10.68
C LEU A 673 -0.18 -3.67 10.92
N ARG A 674 -0.22 -2.34 10.77
CA ARG A 674 0.98 -1.49 10.94
C ARG A 674 1.72 -1.73 12.24
N PRO A 675 1.06 -1.81 13.41
CA PRO A 675 1.75 -2.13 14.67
C PRO A 675 2.27 -3.58 14.72
N ALA A 676 1.68 -4.50 13.96
CA ALA A 676 2.03 -5.91 13.96
C ALA A 676 3.13 -6.30 12.95
N LEU A 677 3.42 -5.48 11.94
CA LEU A 677 4.42 -5.78 10.89
C LEU A 677 5.85 -6.05 11.41
N GLY A 678 6.18 -5.60 12.62
CA GLY A 678 7.48 -5.88 13.25
C GLY A 678 7.59 -7.25 13.91
N ARG A 679 6.48 -7.99 14.04
CA ARG A 679 6.42 -9.28 14.75
C ARG A 679 6.94 -10.40 13.85
N GLN A 680 7.86 -11.21 14.37
CA GLN A 680 8.52 -12.28 13.60
C GLN A 680 7.60 -13.47 13.27
N ASN A 681 6.46 -13.59 13.96
CA ASN A 681 5.48 -14.65 13.82
C ASN A 681 4.29 -14.26 12.91
N LEU A 682 4.36 -13.10 12.24
CA LEU A 682 3.40 -12.67 11.21
C LEU A 682 4.09 -12.57 9.86
N VAL A 683 3.55 -13.21 8.84
CA VAL A 683 3.99 -13.07 7.44
C VAL A 683 2.81 -12.62 6.59
N VAL A 684 3.02 -11.62 5.74
CA VAL A 684 2.00 -11.08 4.84
C VAL A 684 2.45 -11.27 3.41
N PHE A 685 1.78 -12.17 2.70
CA PHE A 685 1.94 -12.40 1.27
C PHE A 685 1.01 -11.46 0.51
N ASP A 686 1.52 -10.28 0.15
CA ASP A 686 0.81 -9.34 -0.71
C ASP A 686 0.99 -9.72 -2.19
N TYR A 687 0.17 -9.14 -3.08
CA TYR A 687 0.08 -9.53 -4.49
C TYR A 687 -0.10 -11.05 -4.70
N THR A 688 -0.73 -11.73 -3.76
CA THR A 688 -0.85 -13.20 -3.75
C THR A 688 -2.31 -13.59 -3.80
N PHE A 689 -2.69 -14.25 -4.88
CA PHE A 689 -4.07 -14.65 -5.16
C PHE A 689 -4.32 -16.06 -4.65
N ALA A 690 -5.29 -16.25 -3.78
CA ALA A 690 -5.71 -17.59 -3.36
C ALA A 690 -6.58 -18.24 -4.43
N GLU A 691 -6.18 -19.43 -4.88
CA GLU A 691 -6.86 -20.19 -5.93
C GLU A 691 -7.78 -21.25 -5.36
N ARG A 692 -7.32 -21.98 -4.33
CA ARG A 692 -8.05 -23.13 -3.80
C ARG A 692 -7.61 -23.50 -2.39
N ILE A 693 -8.53 -24.01 -1.57
CA ILE A 693 -8.23 -24.62 -0.27
C ILE A 693 -7.89 -26.08 -0.49
N VAL A 694 -6.80 -26.55 0.13
CA VAL A 694 -6.36 -27.93 0.05
C VAL A 694 -6.96 -28.72 1.20
N PHE A 695 -7.63 -29.83 0.88
CA PHE A 695 -8.17 -30.77 1.85
C PHE A 695 -7.45 -32.12 1.78
N ASN A 696 -7.27 -32.76 2.93
CA ASN A 696 -6.86 -34.16 2.97
C ASN A 696 -8.08 -35.10 2.80
N THR A 697 -7.82 -36.41 2.84
CA THR A 697 -8.86 -37.46 2.69
C THR A 697 -9.95 -37.40 3.75
N ASP A 698 -9.66 -36.85 4.93
CA ASP A 698 -10.57 -36.71 6.06
C ASP A 698 -11.31 -35.35 6.05
N LYS A 699 -11.23 -34.60 4.94
CA LYS A 699 -11.83 -33.27 4.77
C LYS A 699 -11.31 -32.23 5.77
N ILE A 700 -10.05 -32.35 6.16
CA ILE A 700 -9.34 -31.36 6.98
C ILE A 700 -8.64 -30.39 6.03
N ALA A 701 -8.87 -29.09 6.19
CA ALA A 701 -8.13 -28.07 5.45
C ALA A 701 -6.68 -28.01 5.94
N THR A 702 -5.72 -28.18 5.03
CA THR A 702 -4.28 -28.27 5.34
C THR A 702 -3.46 -27.12 4.77
N GLY A 703 -4.08 -26.24 3.98
CA GLY A 703 -3.40 -25.10 3.37
C GLY A 703 -4.20 -24.49 2.23
N VAL A 704 -3.56 -23.56 1.54
CA VAL A 704 -4.15 -22.80 0.42
C VAL A 704 -3.19 -22.81 -0.75
N GLU A 705 -3.67 -23.24 -1.91
CA GLU A 705 -3.04 -23.03 -3.21
C GLU A 705 -3.17 -21.55 -3.58
N VAL A 706 -2.04 -20.93 -3.89
CA VAL A 706 -1.95 -19.51 -4.20
C VAL A 706 -1.15 -19.33 -5.47
N THR A 707 -1.47 -18.30 -6.25
CA THR A 707 -0.60 -17.80 -7.30
C THR A 707 -0.16 -16.39 -6.93
N SER A 708 1.14 -16.18 -6.84
CA SER A 708 1.66 -14.82 -6.71
C SER A 708 1.39 -14.10 -8.03
N THR A 709 0.46 -13.15 -8.03
CA THR A 709 0.11 -12.32 -9.21
C THR A 709 1.31 -11.52 -9.71
N ALA A 710 2.32 -11.43 -8.86
CA ALA A 710 3.58 -10.81 -9.15
C ALA A 710 4.46 -11.63 -10.13
N ASP A 711 4.53 -12.95 -10.00
CA ASP A 711 5.40 -13.79 -10.85
C ASP A 711 4.68 -14.93 -11.55
N ASN A 712 3.36 -15.01 -11.37
CA ASN A 712 2.50 -16.09 -11.82
C ASN A 712 3.01 -17.47 -11.38
N CYS A 713 3.66 -17.52 -10.21
CA CYS A 713 4.16 -18.74 -9.60
C CYS A 713 3.10 -19.28 -8.62
N SER A 714 2.66 -20.51 -8.86
CA SER A 714 1.71 -21.19 -8.00
C SER A 714 2.45 -21.89 -6.86
N SER A 715 1.98 -21.71 -5.64
CA SER A 715 2.50 -22.40 -4.46
C SER A 715 1.42 -22.81 -3.47
N THR A 716 1.80 -23.54 -2.42
CA THR A 716 0.87 -23.95 -1.37
C THR A 716 1.41 -23.42 -0.05
N ILE A 717 0.62 -22.62 0.65
CA ILE A 717 0.92 -22.13 1.99
C ILE A 717 0.17 -23.05 2.96
N SER A 718 0.92 -23.80 3.78
CA SER A 718 0.33 -24.84 4.65
C SER A 718 -0.14 -24.26 5.98
N ALA A 719 -1.20 -24.84 6.53
CA ALA A 719 -1.76 -24.53 7.84
C ALA A 719 -1.68 -25.77 8.75
N ASN A 720 -1.04 -25.64 9.91
CA ASN A 720 -0.94 -26.69 10.92
C ASN A 720 -2.21 -26.79 11.78
N LYS A 721 -2.93 -25.66 11.98
CA LYS A 721 -4.16 -25.61 12.78
C LYS A 721 -5.36 -25.29 11.92
N GLU A 722 -5.48 -24.07 11.40
CA GLU A 722 -6.68 -23.70 10.63
C GLU A 722 -6.37 -22.79 9.42
N VAL A 723 -7.15 -22.97 8.36
CA VAL A 723 -7.34 -21.97 7.31
C VAL A 723 -8.53 -21.10 7.69
N ILE A 724 -8.39 -19.77 7.57
CA ILE A 724 -9.45 -18.82 7.91
C ILE A 724 -9.72 -17.92 6.69
N LEU A 725 -10.93 -17.97 6.16
CA LEU A 725 -11.35 -17.11 5.07
C LEU A 725 -11.84 -15.77 5.61
N SER A 726 -11.25 -14.70 5.10
CA SER A 726 -11.62 -13.30 5.33
C SER A 726 -11.62 -12.51 4.02
N ALA A 727 -11.96 -13.18 2.91
CA ALA A 727 -11.93 -12.62 1.56
C ALA A 727 -13.16 -11.75 1.23
N GLY A 728 -14.17 -11.76 2.11
CA GLY A 728 -15.38 -10.94 2.02
C GLY A 728 -16.55 -11.63 1.33
N VAL A 729 -17.68 -10.92 1.30
CA VAL A 729 -18.99 -11.44 0.86
C VAL A 729 -19.00 -12.13 -0.52
N PHE A 730 -18.15 -11.75 -1.47
CA PHE A 730 -18.13 -12.39 -2.79
C PHE A 730 -17.04 -13.46 -2.90
N GLN A 731 -15.82 -13.16 -2.48
CA GLN A 731 -14.70 -14.08 -2.68
C GLN A 731 -14.67 -15.25 -1.69
N SER A 732 -15.19 -15.12 -0.47
CA SER A 732 -15.24 -16.24 0.47
C SER A 732 -16.15 -17.38 -0.01
N PRO A 733 -17.43 -17.16 -0.43
CA PRO A 733 -18.23 -18.25 -1.00
C PRO A 733 -17.65 -18.73 -2.35
N HIS A 734 -17.08 -17.84 -3.16
CA HIS A 734 -16.42 -18.21 -4.41
C HIS A 734 -15.27 -19.21 -4.16
N LEU A 735 -14.39 -18.91 -3.20
CA LEU A 735 -13.27 -19.76 -2.85
C LEU A 735 -13.71 -21.10 -2.26
N LEU A 736 -14.77 -21.12 -1.44
CA LEU A 736 -15.36 -22.38 -0.95
C LEU A 736 -15.84 -23.25 -2.12
N GLN A 737 -16.57 -22.65 -3.08
CA GLN A 737 -17.12 -23.36 -4.24
C GLN A 737 -16.02 -23.97 -5.12
N VAL A 738 -15.01 -23.19 -5.54
CA VAL A 738 -13.88 -23.73 -6.34
C VAL A 738 -13.03 -24.77 -5.58
N SER A 739 -13.14 -24.80 -4.24
CA SER A 739 -12.47 -25.77 -3.38
C SER A 739 -13.32 -27.01 -3.04
N GLY A 740 -14.50 -27.17 -3.67
CA GLY A 740 -15.35 -28.35 -3.50
C GLY A 740 -16.29 -28.28 -2.30
N VAL A 741 -16.47 -27.11 -1.67
CA VAL A 741 -17.44 -26.89 -0.58
C VAL A 741 -18.55 -25.97 -1.08
N GLY A 742 -19.74 -26.51 -1.32
CA GLY A 742 -20.85 -25.75 -1.86
C GLY A 742 -21.99 -26.61 -2.40
N PRO A 743 -22.94 -26.04 -3.17
CA PRO A 743 -24.07 -26.79 -3.69
C PRO A 743 -23.59 -27.89 -4.64
N LYS A 744 -23.81 -29.16 -4.29
CA LYS A 744 -23.31 -30.31 -5.06
C LYS A 744 -23.58 -30.22 -6.57
N ALA A 745 -24.82 -29.88 -6.95
CA ALA A 745 -25.19 -29.78 -8.36
C ALA A 745 -24.40 -28.71 -9.13
N LEU A 746 -24.07 -27.58 -8.48
CA LEU A 746 -23.26 -26.52 -9.06
C LEU A 746 -21.80 -26.95 -9.22
N LEU A 747 -21.25 -27.66 -8.22
CA LEU A 747 -19.87 -28.15 -8.26
C LEU A 747 -19.68 -29.20 -9.37
N GLU A 748 -20.62 -30.14 -9.48
CA GLU A 748 -20.61 -31.18 -10.51
C GLU A 748 -20.70 -30.58 -11.92
N GLN A 749 -21.44 -29.48 -12.11
CA GLN A 749 -21.53 -28.76 -13.39
C GLN A 749 -20.16 -28.28 -13.89
N TYR A 750 -19.25 -27.89 -12.98
CA TYR A 750 -17.91 -27.41 -13.31
C TYR A 750 -16.83 -28.47 -13.11
N SER A 751 -17.21 -29.74 -12.95
CA SER A 751 -16.27 -30.86 -12.74
C SER A 751 -15.36 -30.67 -11.52
N ILE A 752 -15.90 -30.08 -10.44
CA ILE A 752 -15.21 -29.91 -9.16
C ILE A 752 -15.61 -31.06 -8.23
N ASP A 753 -14.62 -31.75 -7.67
CA ASP A 753 -14.86 -32.81 -6.68
C ASP A 753 -15.54 -32.25 -5.43
N VAL A 754 -16.64 -32.88 -5.01
CA VAL A 754 -17.41 -32.44 -3.85
C VAL A 754 -16.74 -32.91 -2.56
N VAL A 755 -16.10 -31.97 -1.86
CA VAL A 755 -15.58 -32.17 -0.50
C VAL A 755 -16.74 -32.16 0.49
N ALA A 756 -17.62 -31.16 0.42
CA ALA A 756 -18.83 -31.09 1.25
C ALA A 756 -19.98 -30.44 0.49
N ASP A 757 -21.12 -31.13 0.45
CA ASP A 757 -22.36 -30.60 -0.10
C ASP A 757 -22.99 -29.63 0.91
N ARG A 758 -22.88 -28.34 0.63
CA ARG A 758 -23.43 -27.24 1.42
C ARG A 758 -24.23 -26.32 0.49
N PRO A 759 -25.55 -26.54 0.33
CA PRO A 759 -26.37 -25.74 -0.59
C PRO A 759 -26.45 -24.26 -0.22
N GLY A 760 -26.20 -23.90 1.05
CA GLY A 760 -26.18 -22.51 1.50
C GLY A 760 -24.97 -21.67 1.04
N VAL A 761 -23.89 -22.29 0.54
CA VAL A 761 -22.68 -21.53 0.12
C VAL A 761 -22.99 -20.64 -1.07
N GLY A 762 -22.77 -19.34 -0.90
CA GLY A 762 -23.10 -18.31 -1.87
C GLY A 762 -24.57 -17.90 -1.88
N GLN A 763 -25.42 -18.43 -1.01
CA GLN A 763 -26.86 -18.10 -0.96
C GLN A 763 -27.16 -17.14 0.20
N ASN A 764 -28.41 -16.67 0.30
CA ASN A 764 -28.87 -15.75 1.35
C ASN A 764 -28.04 -14.46 1.42
N MET A 765 -27.57 -13.94 0.28
CA MET A 765 -26.89 -12.65 0.28
C MET A 765 -27.89 -11.53 0.55
N HIS A 766 -27.61 -10.71 1.56
CA HIS A 766 -28.38 -9.50 1.87
C HIS A 766 -27.58 -8.30 1.38
N ASP A 767 -28.24 -7.31 0.81
CA ASP A 767 -27.62 -6.02 0.52
C ASP A 767 -28.65 -4.90 0.55
N GLN A 768 -28.19 -3.67 0.70
CA GLN A 768 -29.04 -2.49 0.86
C GLN A 768 -29.06 -1.71 -0.44
N LEU A 769 -30.26 -1.50 -0.96
CA LEU A 769 -30.51 -0.58 -2.05
C LEU A 769 -30.92 0.78 -1.52
N THR A 770 -30.57 1.82 -2.26
CA THR A 770 -30.87 3.19 -1.90
C THR A 770 -31.35 4.02 -3.08
N ALA A 771 -32.16 5.04 -2.77
CA ALA A 771 -32.66 6.06 -3.67
C ALA A 771 -32.64 7.42 -2.97
N PHE A 772 -32.75 8.52 -3.72
CA PHE A 772 -32.39 9.82 -3.16
C PHE A 772 -33.08 11.00 -3.84
N ALA A 773 -33.23 12.11 -3.13
CA ALA A 773 -33.64 13.38 -3.71
C ALA A 773 -32.42 14.30 -3.85
N SER A 774 -32.28 14.94 -5.01
CA SER A 774 -31.18 15.86 -5.33
C SER A 774 -31.72 17.26 -5.64
N TYR A 775 -31.08 18.28 -5.05
CA TYR A 775 -31.42 19.69 -5.25
C TYR A 775 -30.18 20.52 -5.53
N GLN A 776 -30.37 21.66 -6.21
CA GLN A 776 -29.41 22.75 -6.14
C GLN A 776 -29.57 23.45 -4.78
N VAL A 777 -28.46 23.85 -4.16
CA VAL A 777 -28.45 24.49 -2.84
C VAL A 777 -27.62 25.76 -2.83
N ASN A 778 -27.94 26.69 -1.92
CA ASN A 778 -27.22 27.97 -1.77
C ASN A 778 -26.05 27.93 -0.78
N VAL A 779 -25.68 26.74 -0.30
CA VAL A 779 -24.52 26.51 0.58
C VAL A 779 -23.37 25.85 -0.18
N ILE A 780 -22.15 26.01 0.32
CA ILE A 780 -20.97 25.33 -0.25
C ILE A 780 -21.05 23.84 0.03
N THR A 781 -20.71 23.03 -0.98
CA THR A 781 -20.75 21.57 -0.95
C THR A 781 -19.46 20.99 -1.58
N HIS A 782 -19.25 19.67 -1.54
CA HIS A 782 -18.11 19.03 -2.21
C HIS A 782 -18.11 19.26 -3.73
N THR A 783 -19.26 19.59 -4.34
CA THR A 783 -19.30 20.04 -5.73
C THR A 783 -18.28 21.14 -6.02
N ARG A 784 -18.03 22.06 -5.08
CA ARG A 784 -17.06 23.13 -5.27
C ARG A 784 -15.62 22.64 -5.33
N LEU A 785 -15.26 21.60 -4.57
CA LEU A 785 -13.91 21.02 -4.61
C LEU A 785 -13.54 20.53 -6.01
N ASP A 786 -14.53 20.05 -6.76
CA ASP A 786 -14.33 19.49 -8.10
C ASP A 786 -14.33 20.55 -9.20
N GLN A 787 -14.96 21.69 -8.95
CA GLN A 787 -15.11 22.77 -9.94
C GLN A 787 -14.11 23.92 -9.79
N ASP A 788 -13.59 24.15 -8.58
CA ASP A 788 -12.83 25.34 -8.21
C ASP A 788 -11.43 24.96 -7.68
N PRO A 789 -10.39 25.02 -8.53
CA PRO A 789 -9.02 24.68 -8.15
C PRO A 789 -8.45 25.57 -7.03
N GLU A 790 -8.89 26.82 -6.91
CA GLU A 790 -8.43 27.72 -5.84
C GLU A 790 -9.04 27.30 -4.51
N TYR A 791 -10.33 26.94 -4.50
CA TYR A 791 -10.98 26.37 -3.32
C TYR A 791 -10.35 25.03 -2.91
N LEU A 792 -10.03 24.15 -3.86
CA LEU A 792 -9.31 22.91 -3.58
C LEU A 792 -7.92 23.19 -2.98
N ALA A 793 -7.16 24.15 -3.54
CA ALA A 793 -5.85 24.52 -3.01
C ALA A 793 -5.94 25.06 -1.58
N ALA A 794 -6.93 25.92 -1.29
CA ALA A 794 -7.18 26.40 0.06
C ALA A 794 -7.58 25.26 1.02
N ALA A 795 -8.44 24.34 0.59
CA ALA A 795 -8.83 23.18 1.38
C ALA A 795 -7.64 22.23 1.68
N VAL A 796 -6.73 22.07 0.71
CA VAL A 796 -5.48 21.32 0.91
C VAL A 796 -4.57 22.02 1.91
N GLU A 797 -4.47 23.35 1.85
CA GLU A 797 -3.68 24.14 2.81
C GLU A 797 -4.25 24.02 4.23
N ASP A 798 -5.57 24.19 4.41
CA ASP A 798 -6.24 24.03 5.71
C ASP A 798 -5.99 22.64 6.29
N TYR A 799 -6.10 21.60 5.46
CA TYR A 799 -5.84 20.23 5.89
C TYR A 799 -4.36 20.00 6.23
N ASN A 800 -3.42 20.54 5.45
CA ASN A 800 -1.99 20.34 5.69
C ASN A 800 -1.49 21.09 6.93
N THR A 801 -2.02 22.29 7.18
CA THR A 801 -1.57 23.18 8.25
C THR A 801 -2.29 22.89 9.57
N ASN A 802 -3.62 22.68 9.53
CA ASN A 802 -4.44 22.58 10.75
C ASN A 802 -5.09 21.21 10.95
N ARG A 803 -5.07 20.31 9.94
CA ARG A 803 -5.83 19.05 9.95
C ARG A 803 -7.35 19.26 10.06
N THR A 804 -7.84 20.41 9.59
CA THR A 804 -9.26 20.79 9.61
C THR A 804 -9.76 21.11 8.20
N GLY A 805 -11.00 21.57 8.10
CA GLY A 805 -11.58 22.01 6.84
C GLY A 805 -12.20 20.87 6.04
N VAL A 806 -12.71 21.18 4.86
CA VAL A 806 -13.60 20.29 4.11
C VAL A 806 -12.97 18.92 3.76
N LEU A 807 -11.65 18.83 3.60
CA LEU A 807 -10.95 17.56 3.36
C LEU A 807 -10.83 16.67 4.60
N ALA A 808 -11.03 17.23 5.80
CA ALA A 808 -11.09 16.48 7.06
C ALA A 808 -12.50 15.95 7.38
N GLY A 809 -13.51 16.29 6.56
CA GLY A 809 -14.87 15.75 6.62
C GLY A 809 -15.06 14.63 5.59
N THR A 810 -15.91 13.65 5.89
CA THR A 810 -16.20 12.55 4.95
C THR A 810 -17.26 12.92 3.91
N GLY A 811 -18.07 13.94 4.21
CA GLY A 811 -19.26 14.31 3.44
C GLY A 811 -20.50 13.51 3.82
N GLY A 812 -20.38 12.44 4.61
CA GLY A 812 -21.48 11.68 5.20
C GLY A 812 -21.57 11.95 6.69
N ASP A 813 -21.73 13.22 7.06
CA ASP A 813 -21.48 13.68 8.44
C ASP A 813 -22.64 13.39 9.40
N LEU A 814 -23.82 13.02 8.88
CA LEU A 814 -25.05 12.79 9.61
C LEU A 814 -25.72 11.51 9.15
N ILE A 815 -26.29 10.76 10.11
CA ILE A 815 -27.11 9.57 9.85
C ILE A 815 -28.40 9.70 10.64
N GLY A 816 -29.54 9.57 9.96
CA GLY A 816 -30.86 9.40 10.57
C GLY A 816 -31.39 7.99 10.32
N MET A 817 -32.16 7.43 11.24
CA MET A 817 -32.80 6.13 11.07
C MET A 817 -34.18 6.14 11.71
N GLU A 818 -35.15 5.52 11.04
CA GLU A 818 -36.50 5.40 11.56
C GLU A 818 -37.18 4.09 11.13
N LYS A 819 -38.29 3.79 11.79
CA LYS A 819 -39.32 2.90 11.25
C LYS A 819 -40.28 3.74 10.41
N ILE A 820 -40.83 3.17 9.34
CA ILE A 820 -41.84 3.87 8.54
C ILE A 820 -43.05 4.21 9.43
N PRO A 821 -43.52 5.48 9.44
CA PRO A 821 -44.68 5.91 10.23
C PRO A 821 -45.95 5.10 9.91
N GLU A 822 -46.76 4.80 10.93
CA GLU A 822 -47.96 3.96 10.81
C GLU A 822 -48.95 4.47 9.76
N GLU A 823 -49.10 5.80 9.64
CA GLU A 823 -49.94 6.45 8.64
C GLU A 823 -49.57 6.07 7.19
N MET A 824 -48.28 5.88 6.90
CA MET A 824 -47.80 5.45 5.58
C MET A 824 -47.96 3.95 5.35
N ARG A 825 -48.03 3.15 6.43
CA ARG A 825 -48.22 1.70 6.33
C ARG A 825 -49.59 1.31 5.81
N THR A 826 -50.58 2.20 5.85
CA THR A 826 -51.93 1.93 5.31
C THR A 826 -51.90 1.44 3.87
N ALA A 827 -50.98 1.96 3.05
CA ALA A 827 -50.77 1.58 1.67
C ALA A 827 -49.98 0.27 1.46
N PHE A 828 -49.34 -0.26 2.51
CA PHE A 828 -48.54 -1.49 2.40
C PHE A 828 -49.40 -2.73 2.30
N SER A 829 -48.87 -3.73 1.58
CA SER A 829 -49.44 -5.07 1.54
C SER A 829 -49.47 -5.71 2.94
N ASN A 830 -50.38 -6.66 3.14
CA ASN A 830 -50.46 -7.41 4.39
C ASN A 830 -49.18 -8.22 4.67
N ASP A 831 -48.54 -8.71 3.61
CA ASP A 831 -47.29 -9.47 3.71
C ASP A 831 -46.15 -8.58 4.20
N THR A 832 -46.00 -7.37 3.65
CA THR A 832 -45.06 -6.35 4.16
C THR A 832 -45.31 -6.00 5.61
N LYS A 833 -46.57 -5.74 6.00
CA LYS A 833 -46.92 -5.46 7.40
C LYS A 833 -46.54 -6.59 8.33
N THR A 834 -46.78 -7.83 7.91
CA THR A 834 -46.44 -9.04 8.68
C THR A 834 -44.92 -9.19 8.81
N TYR A 835 -44.18 -9.02 7.73
CA TYR A 835 -42.72 -9.10 7.74
C TYR A 835 -42.10 -8.04 8.67
N LEU A 836 -42.52 -6.79 8.57
CA LEU A 836 -41.99 -5.71 9.42
C LEU A 836 -42.36 -5.91 10.90
N ALA A 837 -43.50 -6.54 11.20
CA ALA A 837 -43.91 -6.86 12.56
C ALA A 837 -43.13 -8.05 13.17
N ASP A 838 -42.52 -8.92 12.36
CA ASP A 838 -41.61 -9.99 12.81
C ASP A 838 -40.21 -9.46 13.17
N LEU A 839 -39.83 -8.29 12.65
CA LEU A 839 -38.57 -7.66 13.01
C LEU A 839 -38.63 -7.13 14.46
N PRO A 840 -37.51 -7.13 15.19
CA PRO A 840 -37.44 -6.49 16.50
C PRO A 840 -37.98 -5.06 16.51
N GLU A 841 -38.58 -4.64 17.63
CA GLU A 841 -39.20 -3.32 17.74
C GLU A 841 -38.21 -2.19 17.43
N ASP A 842 -36.96 -2.32 17.87
CA ASP A 842 -35.87 -1.37 17.67
C ASP A 842 -35.13 -1.49 16.31
N TRP A 843 -35.59 -2.38 15.42
CA TRP A 843 -35.02 -2.55 14.08
C TRP A 843 -35.41 -1.37 13.17
N PRO A 844 -34.45 -0.55 12.71
CA PRO A 844 -34.74 0.54 11.78
C PRO A 844 -35.02 0.01 10.37
N GLU A 845 -35.95 0.63 9.67
CA GLU A 845 -36.43 0.17 8.35
C GLU A 845 -35.81 1.00 7.23
N ILE A 846 -35.55 2.29 7.47
CA ILE A 846 -34.90 3.22 6.55
C ILE A 846 -33.80 4.01 7.28
N ALA A 847 -32.66 4.20 6.59
CA ALA A 847 -31.63 5.18 6.93
C ALA A 847 -31.72 6.41 6.02
N TYR A 848 -31.39 7.57 6.60
CA TYR A 848 -31.23 8.85 5.94
C TYR A 848 -29.76 9.27 5.97
N ASN A 849 -29.14 9.28 4.79
CA ASN A 849 -27.77 9.72 4.61
C ASN A 849 -27.75 11.04 3.85
N VAL A 850 -26.82 11.92 4.22
CA VAL A 850 -26.64 13.22 3.57
C VAL A 850 -25.37 13.21 2.73
N TYR A 851 -25.42 13.77 1.53
CA TYR A 851 -24.23 13.91 0.69
C TYR A 851 -24.15 15.33 0.10
N PRO A 852 -22.99 16.01 0.22
CA PRO A 852 -22.77 17.36 -0.31
C PRO A 852 -22.37 17.29 -1.79
N ALA A 853 -23.10 16.54 -2.60
CA ALA A 853 -22.88 16.42 -4.03
C ALA A 853 -24.20 16.16 -4.76
N GLY A 854 -24.21 16.36 -6.08
CA GLY A 854 -25.35 16.04 -6.95
C GLY A 854 -25.03 14.90 -7.92
N VAL A 855 -26.04 14.47 -8.67
CA VAL A 855 -25.93 13.37 -9.66
C VAL A 855 -25.69 13.83 -11.09
N THR A 856 -25.84 15.12 -11.36
CA THR A 856 -25.60 15.72 -12.67
C THR A 856 -24.26 16.43 -12.70
N THR A 857 -23.66 16.57 -13.88
CA THR A 857 -22.54 17.51 -14.08
C THR A 857 -22.97 18.89 -13.58
N PRO A 858 -22.35 19.39 -12.50
CA PRO A 858 -22.87 20.56 -11.84
C PRO A 858 -22.62 21.79 -12.73
N ALA A 859 -23.62 22.68 -12.83
CA ALA A 859 -23.44 23.95 -13.53
C ALA A 859 -22.30 24.74 -12.85
N LYS A 860 -21.54 25.51 -13.63
CA LYS A 860 -20.37 26.24 -13.12
C LYS A 860 -20.77 27.16 -11.96
N GLY A 861 -20.22 26.91 -10.78
CA GLY A 861 -20.47 27.71 -9.57
C GLY A 861 -21.76 27.35 -8.82
N ALA A 862 -22.54 26.38 -9.30
CA ALA A 862 -23.70 25.85 -8.59
C ALA A 862 -23.27 24.75 -7.60
N ASN A 863 -23.95 24.68 -6.48
CA ASN A 863 -23.75 23.64 -5.46
C ASN A 863 -24.97 22.72 -5.44
N TYR A 864 -24.73 21.43 -5.21
CA TYR A 864 -25.78 20.44 -5.20
C TYR A 864 -25.63 19.55 -3.98
N ALA A 865 -26.77 19.06 -3.50
CA ALA A 865 -26.80 18.18 -2.36
C ALA A 865 -27.90 17.13 -2.49
N ILE A 866 -27.68 16.03 -1.78
CA ILE A 866 -28.54 14.86 -1.77
C ILE A 866 -28.96 14.57 -0.33
N LEU A 867 -30.25 14.24 -0.16
CA LEU A 867 -30.76 13.46 0.97
C LEU A 867 -31.21 12.09 0.45
N GLN A 868 -30.65 11.04 1.02
CA GLN A 868 -30.77 9.67 0.54
C GLN A 868 -31.58 8.83 1.51
N ALA A 869 -32.47 7.96 1.00
CA ALA A 869 -33.14 6.89 1.74
C ALA A 869 -32.50 5.55 1.41
N THR A 870 -32.07 4.80 2.42
CA THR A 870 -31.44 3.48 2.29
C THR A 870 -32.28 2.43 3.01
N LEU A 871 -32.58 1.32 2.34
CA LEU A 871 -33.35 0.21 2.90
C LEU A 871 -32.52 -0.54 3.97
N LEU A 872 -33.03 -0.64 5.20
CA LEU A 872 -32.36 -1.34 6.32
C LEU A 872 -33.07 -2.65 6.72
N ALA A 873 -34.23 -2.94 6.13
CA ALA A 873 -34.96 -4.19 6.31
C ALA A 873 -35.20 -4.91 4.96
N PRO A 874 -34.14 -5.23 4.18
CA PRO A 874 -34.31 -5.89 2.89
C PRO A 874 -34.80 -7.33 3.06
N ARG A 875 -35.85 -7.69 2.32
CA ARG A 875 -36.36 -9.05 2.19
C ARG A 875 -35.80 -9.78 0.98
N SER A 876 -35.44 -9.07 -0.09
CA SER A 876 -34.78 -9.67 -1.26
C SER A 876 -33.52 -10.44 -0.86
N ARG A 877 -33.26 -11.57 -1.52
CA ARG A 877 -32.06 -12.39 -1.31
C ARG A 877 -31.34 -12.63 -2.63
N GLY A 878 -30.04 -12.41 -2.59
CA GLY A 878 -29.13 -12.64 -3.70
C GLY A 878 -28.29 -13.90 -3.56
N SER A 879 -27.43 -14.12 -4.56
CA SER A 879 -26.48 -15.22 -4.61
C SER A 879 -25.13 -14.84 -5.22
N VAL A 880 -24.12 -15.68 -4.93
CA VAL A 880 -22.77 -15.66 -5.51
C VAL A 880 -22.43 -17.07 -5.96
N ASN A 881 -22.29 -17.29 -7.27
CA ASN A 881 -22.04 -18.61 -7.83
C ASN A 881 -20.82 -18.60 -8.76
N ILE A 882 -20.03 -19.66 -8.72
CA ILE A 882 -18.99 -19.94 -9.72
C ILE A 882 -19.59 -20.02 -11.12
N GLN A 883 -18.80 -19.59 -12.10
CA GLN A 883 -19.05 -19.87 -13.51
C GLN A 883 -17.89 -20.60 -14.19
N SER A 884 -16.86 -20.95 -13.41
CA SER A 884 -15.67 -21.69 -13.81
C SER A 884 -15.09 -22.38 -12.57
N ALA A 885 -14.29 -23.43 -12.78
CA ALA A 885 -13.44 -24.00 -11.71
C ALA A 885 -12.18 -23.15 -11.46
N ASP A 886 -11.88 -22.19 -12.33
CA ASP A 886 -10.77 -21.25 -12.19
C ASP A 886 -11.19 -20.03 -11.37
N MET A 887 -10.61 -19.90 -10.18
CA MET A 887 -10.87 -18.80 -9.23
C MET A 887 -10.53 -17.42 -9.82
N SER A 888 -9.67 -17.32 -10.84
CA SER A 888 -9.35 -16.06 -11.52
C SER A 888 -10.51 -15.52 -12.37
N VAL A 889 -11.49 -16.37 -12.70
CA VAL A 889 -12.74 -15.97 -13.36
C VAL A 889 -13.69 -15.43 -12.30
N ALA A 890 -14.08 -14.16 -12.43
CA ALA A 890 -15.01 -13.54 -11.48
C ALA A 890 -16.31 -14.37 -11.32
N PRO A 891 -16.88 -14.47 -10.11
CA PRO A 891 -18.11 -15.20 -9.89
C PRO A 891 -19.31 -14.43 -10.48
N ILE A 892 -20.42 -15.13 -10.69
CA ILE A 892 -21.73 -14.53 -10.95
C ILE A 892 -22.22 -13.95 -9.63
N ILE A 893 -22.42 -12.64 -9.58
CA ILE A 893 -22.93 -11.92 -8.41
C ILE A 893 -24.32 -11.38 -8.75
N ASP A 894 -25.34 -11.89 -8.06
CA ASP A 894 -26.72 -11.47 -8.25
C ASP A 894 -27.35 -11.05 -6.92
N PRO A 895 -27.36 -9.75 -6.59
CA PRO A 895 -28.02 -9.25 -5.37
C PRO A 895 -29.54 -9.34 -5.40
N ASN A 896 -30.14 -9.47 -6.59
CA ASN A 896 -31.56 -9.61 -6.79
C ASN A 896 -32.40 -8.51 -6.10
N TRP A 897 -31.93 -7.25 -6.16
CA TRP A 897 -32.55 -6.12 -5.47
C TRP A 897 -33.98 -5.86 -5.95
N LEU A 898 -34.88 -5.50 -5.03
CA LEU A 898 -36.30 -5.19 -5.28
C LEU A 898 -37.10 -6.35 -5.91
N SER A 899 -36.65 -7.58 -5.71
CA SER A 899 -37.42 -8.77 -6.11
C SER A 899 -38.65 -9.00 -5.23
N GLU A 900 -38.58 -8.51 -3.99
CA GLU A 900 -39.67 -8.59 -3.01
C GLU A 900 -40.45 -7.27 -2.96
N GLN A 901 -41.78 -7.36 -2.97
CA GLN A 901 -42.68 -6.19 -2.92
C GLN A 901 -42.47 -5.36 -1.65
N THR A 902 -42.10 -6.00 -0.53
CA THR A 902 -41.74 -5.32 0.72
C THR A 902 -40.64 -4.29 0.54
N ASP A 903 -39.61 -4.61 -0.24
CA ASP A 903 -38.47 -3.70 -0.44
C ASP A 903 -38.90 -2.47 -1.24
N VAL A 904 -39.77 -2.67 -2.24
CA VAL A 904 -40.33 -1.58 -3.05
C VAL A 904 -41.21 -0.67 -2.21
N GLU A 905 -42.10 -1.24 -1.38
CA GLU A 905 -43.02 -0.47 -0.52
C GLU A 905 -42.27 0.36 0.54
N VAL A 906 -41.31 -0.26 1.24
CA VAL A 906 -40.54 0.40 2.29
C VAL A 906 -39.63 1.49 1.71
N LEU A 907 -38.93 1.22 0.60
CA LEU A 907 -38.06 2.23 -0.01
C LEU A 907 -38.86 3.36 -0.67
N THR A 908 -40.04 3.08 -1.22
CA THR A 908 -40.98 4.10 -1.72
C THR A 908 -41.43 5.03 -0.60
N ALA A 909 -41.80 4.48 0.56
CA ALA A 909 -42.10 5.27 1.75
C ALA A 909 -40.88 6.09 2.20
N GLY A 910 -39.67 5.52 2.17
CA GLY A 910 -38.43 6.23 2.44
C GLY A 910 -38.21 7.45 1.55
N VAL A 911 -38.45 7.34 0.23
CA VAL A 911 -38.37 8.49 -0.70
C VAL A 911 -39.42 9.56 -0.37
N LYS A 912 -40.64 9.16 0.01
CA LYS A 912 -41.68 10.11 0.46
C LYS A 912 -41.26 10.83 1.74
N ARG A 913 -40.64 10.14 2.69
CA ARG A 913 -40.11 10.73 3.93
C ARG A 913 -38.98 11.70 3.66
N VAL A 914 -38.05 11.37 2.75
CA VAL A 914 -37.02 12.31 2.26
C VAL A 914 -37.66 13.59 1.72
N ARG A 915 -38.70 13.48 0.88
CA ARG A 915 -39.42 14.64 0.35
C ARG A 915 -40.16 15.43 1.43
N GLN A 916 -40.73 14.78 2.44
CA GLN A 916 -41.32 15.47 3.59
C GLN A 916 -40.26 16.30 4.35
N ALA A 917 -39.05 15.76 4.54
CA ALA A 917 -37.94 16.49 5.18
C ALA A 917 -37.54 17.72 4.35
N LEU A 918 -37.32 17.53 3.05
CA LEU A 918 -36.88 18.57 2.11
C LEU A 918 -37.94 19.66 1.88
N ASN A 919 -39.23 19.31 1.92
CA ASN A 919 -40.33 20.26 1.76
C ASN A 919 -40.76 20.94 3.08
N SER A 920 -40.08 20.67 4.19
CA SER A 920 -40.34 21.35 5.45
C SER A 920 -39.96 22.84 5.38
N THR A 921 -40.63 23.68 6.18
CA THR A 921 -40.32 25.12 6.26
C THR A 921 -38.87 25.38 6.67
N ALA A 922 -38.25 24.45 7.41
CA ALA A 922 -36.86 24.55 7.84
C ALA A 922 -35.86 24.45 6.67
N MET A 923 -36.20 23.74 5.59
CA MET A 923 -35.34 23.53 4.42
C MET A 923 -35.51 24.60 3.34
N ALA A 924 -36.65 25.30 3.31
CA ALA A 924 -36.96 26.32 2.29
C ALA A 924 -35.85 27.37 2.07
N PRO A 925 -35.09 27.84 3.09
CA PRO A 925 -34.03 28.83 2.89
C PRO A 925 -32.79 28.33 2.14
N VAL A 926 -32.56 27.01 2.05
CA VAL A 926 -31.33 26.44 1.47
C VAL A 926 -31.51 25.88 0.06
N LEU A 927 -32.73 25.46 -0.29
CA LEU A 927 -33.04 24.86 -1.60
C LEU A 927 -33.19 25.93 -2.68
N ILE A 928 -32.67 25.65 -3.87
CA ILE A 928 -32.81 26.51 -5.06
C ILE A 928 -33.61 25.77 -6.13
N GLY A 929 -34.74 26.36 -6.53
CA GLY A 929 -35.58 25.82 -7.60
C GLY A 929 -36.29 24.51 -7.23
N ASP A 930 -36.75 23.82 -8.27
CA ASP A 930 -37.47 22.56 -8.14
C ASP A 930 -36.53 21.36 -7.91
N GLU A 931 -37.11 20.24 -7.46
CA GLU A 931 -36.41 18.96 -7.31
C GLU A 931 -35.80 18.54 -8.65
N ILE A 932 -34.50 18.21 -8.66
CA ILE A 932 -33.80 17.80 -9.89
C ILE A 932 -34.07 16.31 -10.16
N LEU A 933 -34.01 15.50 -9.11
CA LEU A 933 -34.26 14.08 -9.15
C LEU A 933 -34.88 13.65 -7.81
N PRO A 934 -35.94 12.82 -7.76
CA PRO A 934 -36.70 12.23 -8.87
C PRO A 934 -37.31 13.23 -9.88
N GLY A 935 -37.65 14.42 -9.42
CA GLY A 935 -38.27 15.47 -10.23
C GLY A 935 -39.75 15.64 -9.92
N VAL A 936 -40.29 16.81 -10.28
CA VAL A 936 -41.67 17.22 -9.96
C VAL A 936 -42.76 16.35 -10.61
N ASP A 937 -42.44 15.60 -11.66
CA ASP A 937 -43.40 14.73 -12.34
C ASP A 937 -43.57 13.36 -11.67
N VAL A 938 -42.67 12.98 -10.75
CA VAL A 938 -42.72 11.69 -10.03
C VAL A 938 -43.54 11.88 -8.75
N GLN A 939 -44.82 11.50 -8.74
CA GLN A 939 -45.72 11.83 -7.62
C GLN A 939 -46.36 10.60 -6.96
N THR A 940 -46.84 9.66 -7.75
CA THR A 940 -47.53 8.46 -7.25
C THR A 940 -46.55 7.39 -6.77
N ASP A 941 -47.05 6.41 -6.01
CA ASP A 941 -46.26 5.25 -5.58
C ASP A 941 -45.69 4.49 -6.77
N ASP A 942 -46.48 4.35 -7.85
CA ASP A 942 -46.04 3.71 -9.10
C ASP A 942 -44.94 4.52 -9.80
N ASP A 943 -45.04 5.86 -9.81
CA ASP A 943 -43.99 6.72 -10.36
C ASP A 943 -42.70 6.58 -9.54
N ILE A 944 -42.81 6.55 -8.21
CA ILE A 944 -41.66 6.39 -7.33
C ILE A 944 -41.05 5.00 -7.52
N ALA A 945 -41.84 3.93 -7.61
CA ALA A 945 -41.35 2.58 -7.88
C ALA A 945 -40.61 2.50 -9.23
N ALA A 946 -41.16 3.12 -10.29
CA ALA A 946 -40.48 3.23 -11.58
C ALA A 946 -39.17 4.03 -11.49
N TYR A 947 -39.14 5.08 -10.66
CA TYR A 947 -37.94 5.82 -10.34
C TYR A 947 -36.90 4.94 -9.60
N LEU A 948 -37.30 4.16 -8.59
CA LEU A 948 -36.43 3.22 -7.87
C LEU A 948 -35.77 2.24 -8.85
N ALA A 949 -36.55 1.66 -9.77
CA ALA A 949 -36.03 0.76 -10.80
C ALA A 949 -34.94 1.43 -11.67
N LYS A 950 -35.15 2.70 -12.03
CA LYS A 950 -34.26 3.46 -12.90
C LYS A 950 -32.96 3.91 -12.22
N VAL A 951 -33.00 4.28 -10.94
CA VAL A 951 -31.88 4.98 -10.27
C VAL A 951 -31.32 4.27 -9.05
N GLY A 952 -32.02 3.25 -8.54
CA GLY A 952 -31.62 2.52 -7.35
C GLY A 952 -30.19 2.03 -7.50
N ASN A 953 -29.38 2.23 -6.47
CA ASN A 953 -27.98 1.82 -6.46
C ASN A 953 -27.64 1.17 -5.12
N PRO A 954 -26.64 0.28 -5.08
CA PRO A 954 -26.14 -0.24 -3.81
C PRO A 954 -25.40 0.83 -3.03
N ILE A 955 -25.35 0.65 -1.70
CA ILE A 955 -24.42 1.36 -0.83
C ILE A 955 -23.22 0.47 -0.42
N TYR A 956 -23.05 -0.66 -1.10
CA TYR A 956 -21.92 -1.59 -1.01
C TYR A 956 -21.83 -2.37 0.32
N HIS A 957 -22.97 -2.81 0.85
CA HIS A 957 -23.11 -3.40 2.18
C HIS A 957 -23.55 -4.89 2.13
N ALA A 958 -23.10 -5.64 1.12
CA ALA A 958 -23.50 -7.04 1.01
C ALA A 958 -22.94 -7.95 2.12
N PHE A 959 -23.79 -8.82 2.70
CA PHE A 959 -23.51 -9.73 3.81
C PHE A 959 -24.16 -11.11 3.59
N ALA A 960 -23.83 -12.06 4.48
CA ALA A 960 -24.56 -13.32 4.71
C ALA A 960 -24.54 -14.37 3.59
N SER A 961 -23.64 -14.24 2.60
CA SER A 961 -23.44 -15.24 1.53
C SER A 961 -22.85 -16.57 1.98
N ASN A 962 -22.36 -16.65 3.22
CA ASN A 962 -21.96 -17.88 3.93
C ASN A 962 -22.64 -17.91 5.30
N LYS A 963 -23.97 -17.83 5.30
CA LYS A 963 -24.83 -17.68 6.47
C LYS A 963 -24.35 -18.47 7.70
N MET A 964 -24.18 -17.79 8.84
CA MET A 964 -24.01 -18.46 10.14
C MET A 964 -25.34 -18.98 10.67
N GLY A 965 -25.34 -20.18 11.26
CA GLY A 965 -26.53 -20.75 11.85
C GLY A 965 -26.25 -21.97 12.71
N ARG A 966 -27.32 -22.66 13.10
CA ARG A 966 -27.23 -23.93 13.85
C ARG A 966 -26.61 -24.99 12.96
N THR A 967 -25.86 -25.92 13.54
CA THR A 967 -25.27 -27.05 12.78
C THR A 967 -26.32 -27.97 12.15
N SER A 968 -27.56 -27.94 12.65
CA SER A 968 -28.71 -28.65 12.10
C SER A 968 -29.43 -27.88 10.96
N ASP A 969 -29.11 -26.61 10.73
CA ASP A 969 -29.68 -25.82 9.64
C ASP A 969 -29.05 -26.26 8.30
N PRO A 970 -29.84 -26.77 7.34
CA PRO A 970 -29.32 -27.18 6.04
C PRO A 970 -28.73 -26.01 5.23
N ASP A 971 -29.17 -24.78 5.50
CA ASP A 971 -28.75 -23.58 4.76
C ASP A 971 -27.60 -22.83 5.45
N ALA A 972 -27.25 -23.19 6.69
CA ALA A 972 -26.09 -22.62 7.37
C ALA A 972 -24.78 -23.07 6.73
N VAL A 973 -23.83 -22.18 6.51
CA VAL A 973 -22.50 -22.53 5.99
C VAL A 973 -21.51 -22.68 7.13
N VAL A 974 -21.61 -21.79 8.12
CA VAL A 974 -20.77 -21.82 9.31
C VAL A 974 -21.60 -21.93 10.57
N ASP A 975 -21.02 -22.49 11.63
CA ASP A 975 -21.62 -22.47 12.95
C ASP A 975 -21.37 -21.14 13.70
N SER A 976 -21.87 -21.01 14.93
CA SER A 976 -21.71 -19.82 15.77
C SER A 976 -20.25 -19.44 16.09
N ARG A 977 -19.27 -20.26 15.70
CA ARG A 977 -17.83 -19.98 15.87
C ARG A 977 -17.14 -19.72 14.54
N GLY A 978 -17.91 -19.59 13.45
CA GLY A 978 -17.40 -19.39 12.10
C GLY A 978 -16.81 -20.65 11.46
N ARG A 979 -16.95 -21.84 12.06
CA ARG A 979 -16.40 -23.09 11.51
C ARG A 979 -17.27 -23.58 10.37
N VAL A 980 -16.67 -23.93 9.24
CA VAL A 980 -17.40 -24.41 8.06
C VAL A 980 -17.97 -25.80 8.34
N ILE A 981 -19.28 -25.93 8.22
CA ILE A 981 -20.01 -27.16 8.51
C ILE A 981 -19.68 -28.21 7.43
N GLY A 982 -19.30 -29.41 7.85
CA GLY A 982 -19.01 -30.54 6.96
C GLY A 982 -17.52 -30.74 6.63
N VAL A 983 -16.65 -29.84 7.08
CA VAL A 983 -15.19 -29.95 6.98
C VAL A 983 -14.54 -29.59 8.33
N SER A 984 -13.25 -29.85 8.49
CA SER A 984 -12.49 -29.48 9.70
C SER A 984 -11.37 -28.49 9.38
N ASN A 985 -10.94 -27.74 10.39
CA ASN A 985 -9.83 -26.77 10.31
C ASN A 985 -10.03 -25.65 9.29
N LEU A 986 -11.30 -25.30 9.02
CA LEU A 986 -11.66 -24.20 8.14
C LEU A 986 -12.69 -23.30 8.81
N ARG A 987 -12.43 -21.99 8.81
CA ARG A 987 -13.40 -20.97 9.23
C ARG A 987 -13.66 -19.94 8.15
N VAL A 988 -14.81 -19.28 8.23
CA VAL A 988 -15.11 -18.03 7.51
C VAL A 988 -15.41 -16.96 8.54
N ILE A 989 -14.63 -15.88 8.51
CA ILE A 989 -14.75 -14.75 9.43
C ILE A 989 -14.62 -13.47 8.61
N ASP A 990 -15.74 -13.03 8.07
CA ASP A 990 -15.93 -11.76 7.37
C ASP A 990 -17.44 -11.48 7.20
N SER A 991 -17.81 -10.48 6.39
CA SER A 991 -19.21 -10.12 6.17
C SER A 991 -20.07 -11.23 5.54
N SER A 992 -19.49 -12.22 4.87
CA SER A 992 -20.23 -13.39 4.36
C SER A 992 -20.78 -14.26 5.48
N SER A 993 -20.09 -14.31 6.63
CA SER A 993 -20.39 -15.24 7.72
C SER A 993 -21.52 -14.79 8.67
N PHE A 994 -22.14 -13.64 8.47
CA PHE A 994 -23.26 -13.22 9.31
C PHE A 994 -24.53 -14.00 8.96
N PRO A 995 -25.48 -14.20 9.89
CA PRO A 995 -26.78 -14.82 9.57
C PRO A 995 -27.63 -13.93 8.63
N PHE A 996 -27.51 -12.60 8.81
CA PHE A 996 -28.18 -11.56 8.05
C PHE A 996 -27.33 -10.29 8.06
N LEU A 997 -27.68 -9.30 7.24
CA LEU A 997 -27.06 -7.97 7.32
C LEU A 997 -27.58 -7.23 8.57
N PRO A 998 -26.73 -6.90 9.57
CA PRO A 998 -27.21 -6.20 10.75
C PRO A 998 -27.65 -4.77 10.40
N PRO A 999 -28.82 -4.31 10.87
CA PRO A 999 -29.31 -2.98 10.58
C PRO A 999 -28.50 -1.94 11.35
N GLY A 1000 -28.34 -0.73 10.83
CA GLY A 1000 -27.68 0.34 11.57
C GLY A 1000 -26.85 1.26 10.69
N PRO A 1001 -26.04 2.13 11.33
CA PRO A 1001 -25.34 3.22 10.66
C PRO A 1001 -24.09 2.78 9.89
N SER A 1002 -23.52 1.62 10.24
CA SER A 1002 -22.30 1.15 9.59
C SER A 1002 -22.09 -0.37 9.72
N PRO A 1003 -21.97 -1.08 8.59
CA PRO A 1003 -21.64 -2.50 8.61
C PRO A 1003 -20.17 -2.79 8.99
N GLN A 1004 -19.24 -1.84 8.80
CA GLN A 1004 -17.82 -2.10 9.10
C GLN A 1004 -17.60 -2.43 10.58
N THR A 1005 -18.35 -1.75 11.45
CA THR A 1005 -18.26 -1.92 12.90
C THR A 1005 -18.64 -3.35 13.30
N GLN A 1006 -19.59 -3.97 12.60
CA GLN A 1006 -19.99 -5.36 12.84
C GLN A 1006 -18.88 -6.33 12.44
N VAL A 1007 -18.19 -6.07 11.33
CA VAL A 1007 -17.08 -6.92 10.87
C VAL A 1007 -15.90 -6.88 11.86
N TYR A 1008 -15.55 -5.71 12.40
CA TYR A 1008 -14.55 -5.60 13.48
C TYR A 1008 -14.99 -6.36 14.73
N LEU A 1009 -16.26 -6.19 15.14
CA LEU A 1009 -16.85 -6.88 16.30
C LEU A 1009 -16.70 -8.39 16.20
N LEU A 1010 -17.13 -8.96 15.07
CA LEU A 1010 -17.08 -10.41 14.86
C LEU A 1010 -15.64 -10.92 14.83
N ALA A 1011 -14.72 -10.19 14.19
CA ALA A 1011 -13.31 -10.56 14.11
C ALA A 1011 -12.63 -10.55 15.49
N GLU A 1012 -12.91 -9.54 16.33
CA GLU A 1012 -12.40 -9.49 17.71
C GLU A 1012 -12.94 -10.65 18.55
N LYS A 1013 -14.24 -10.94 18.45
CA LYS A 1013 -14.87 -12.05 19.17
C LYS A 1013 -14.29 -13.40 18.77
N LEU A 1014 -14.17 -13.67 17.48
CA LEU A 1014 -13.70 -14.97 17.01
C LEU A 1014 -12.17 -15.12 17.11
N ALA A 1015 -11.40 -14.02 17.13
CA ALA A 1015 -10.00 -14.07 17.51
C ALA A 1015 -9.82 -14.60 18.95
N ASP A 1016 -10.64 -14.15 19.90
CA ASP A 1016 -10.64 -14.66 21.27
C ASP A 1016 -11.04 -16.14 21.32
N ASP A 1017 -12.06 -16.57 20.56
CA ASP A 1017 -12.46 -18.00 20.49
C ASP A 1017 -11.32 -18.89 19.97
N ILE A 1018 -10.65 -18.48 18.89
CA ILE A 1018 -9.53 -19.23 18.30
C ILE A 1018 -8.36 -19.34 19.29
N ARG A 1019 -8.02 -18.25 19.98
CA ARG A 1019 -6.92 -18.25 20.97
C ARG A 1019 -7.18 -19.19 22.15
N ASN A 1020 -8.45 -19.42 22.49
CA ASN A 1020 -8.87 -20.30 23.57
C ASN A 1020 -9.18 -21.73 23.11
N THR A 1021 -9.10 -22.02 21.82
CA THR A 1021 -9.31 -23.36 21.27
C THR A 1021 -8.09 -24.24 21.54
N VAL A 1022 -8.32 -25.43 22.12
CA VAL A 1022 -7.28 -26.44 22.35
C VAL A 1022 -7.32 -27.42 21.18
N TYR A 1023 -6.21 -27.53 20.44
CA TYR A 1023 -6.04 -28.45 19.29
C TYR A 1023 -5.37 -29.74 19.69
#